data_AF-A0A1V6NXY8-F1
#
_entry.id   AF-A0A1V6NXY8-F1
#
_cell.length_a   1.000
_cell.length_b   1.000
_cell.length_c   1.000
_cell.angle_alpha   90.00
_cell.angle_beta   90.00
_cell.angle_gamma   90.00
#
_symmetry.space_group_name_H-M   'P 1'
#
loop_
_entity.id
_entity.type
_entity.pdbx_description
1 polymer ?
#
loop_
_entity_poly.entity_id
_entity_poly.type
_entity_poly.pdbx_seq_one_letter_code
_entity_poly.pdbx_strand_id
1 'polypeptide(L)'
;MEQHDLLLIVDASNPRNCYICSLTALLTNVISISADTGCFSRIGVLAYHDYQADSVLEWSGWLNQGQDESSQEPRPDLIAFAKRLRKNGRRSNGKAVKTALAKACQVMRADAKTLIFLYAETCPTLSYSYGSSLYQLKGENSLMAPRSYSGYSPAFIDWVSACNTLRDGPKQAQVFGILNESIGSWNVYWYTYLCNQTDGACVYVKSNRARDIVNVTVDLLLSWMGVNKSPSASDEGQAGDISAELLHYISVSEIDSLENEESLSIGSRVWGEESDNITRIKLTADVMKTYIPKRTAPMPDPMPDFTEEITSMINSVPDTEKYPCVFLDQTLSFANKDYGAEHRRNKPISALTRSELLQISRCLNPGVLQRFGAILTRLTVVTSAREMPDHISSISADHVAKIPFVLASEKYNRQFWKILLHTIVPGTKLPARSGALLAALSLRMGIVPLIKVAEQEMLAFKGKWNDPTMPQTWNLECLTLLLEADEAHQKQQVIGLMMARSRILNPTDRDLFDRLVTYKRLEEKLDPQLTAQVPFIPNRTMTSSLSTSSTLLASVGPLVTCRECQYPRSVTIMGTDGKCGICLAEYADDWEKGKCVSAGVSKDVTATSKITWVECTSGSCRAQYVVYCLQRWLYPGGYFPNLECYYCRSKGSQDNSEDHIKQNKSPAPTVQCNKCLNRMIWPEQYRTSAFKESDFVCPLCTSGYGPTTELKVTPYQLFRENTFSWLVQGISYQDKWPRRNESIFQIVSRMGTEGVLSRISFFPSSKPQLRYNGKPIRNSKKMISTMQKIVEINKSRDYKCSLCFSAFYYNHPLPACGRDGCFQQMCVDCLVGWYRHNSAGSVINTAVLGCPFCRRYPTLPLVAKYRPSTQGVKDLAEAVRDNGKFIYAWCCECDTAKVVMKRSCMRGEPLELTDWVCDQCHEVMKSEGGERRRRRRPD
;
A
#
# COMPACT_ATOMS: atom_id res chain seq x y z
N MET A 1 12.40 -13.52 -32.79
CA MET A 1 11.84 -12.68 -31.71
C MET A 1 12.93 -11.73 -31.26
N GLU A 2 12.67 -10.42 -31.20
CA GLU A 2 13.61 -9.45 -30.62
C GLU A 2 13.88 -9.80 -29.15
N GLN A 3 15.12 -10.20 -28.85
CA GLN A 3 15.58 -10.50 -27.50
C GLN A 3 15.89 -9.18 -26.76
N HIS A 4 15.33 -9.05 -25.57
CA HIS A 4 15.60 -7.92 -24.69
C HIS A 4 16.26 -8.42 -23.42
N ASP A 5 17.27 -7.69 -22.93
CA ASP A 5 17.87 -7.90 -21.62
C ASP A 5 17.43 -6.76 -20.68
N LEU A 6 17.29 -7.00 -19.37
CA LEU A 6 16.91 -5.98 -18.40
C LEU A 6 18.03 -5.70 -17.41
N LEU A 7 18.49 -4.45 -17.34
CA LEU A 7 19.53 -4.00 -16.42
C LEU A 7 19.00 -2.93 -15.47
N LEU A 8 19.09 -3.17 -14.16
CA LEU A 8 18.81 -2.17 -13.14
C LEU A 8 20.13 -1.51 -12.70
N ILE A 9 20.28 -0.20 -12.93
CA ILE A 9 21.44 0.57 -12.47
C ILE A 9 21.01 1.44 -11.28
N VAL A 10 21.60 1.20 -10.11
CA VAL A 10 21.12 1.77 -8.84
C VAL A 10 22.19 2.61 -8.15
N ASP A 11 21.86 3.86 -7.83
CA ASP A 11 22.66 4.68 -6.93
C ASP A 11 22.62 4.10 -5.50
N ALA A 12 23.74 3.57 -5.03
CA ALA A 12 23.88 3.00 -3.70
C ALA A 12 24.64 3.92 -2.73
N SER A 13 24.99 5.14 -3.17
CA SER A 13 25.92 6.02 -2.46
C SER A 13 25.39 6.63 -1.16
N ASN A 14 24.07 6.61 -0.94
CA ASN A 14 23.45 7.18 0.25
C ASN A 14 22.76 6.07 1.09
N PRO A 15 23.16 5.87 2.35
CA PRO A 15 22.58 4.84 3.21
C PRO A 15 21.09 5.06 3.53
N ARG A 16 20.56 6.26 3.34
CA ARG A 16 19.12 6.56 3.52
C ARG A 16 18.33 6.51 2.21
N ASN A 17 18.97 6.16 1.09
CA ASN A 17 18.35 6.10 -0.23
C ASN A 17 17.18 5.11 -0.26
N CYS A 18 16.06 5.57 -0.81
CA CYS A 18 14.83 4.81 -0.98
C CYS A 18 14.96 3.73 -2.08
N TYR A 19 15.90 3.84 -3.01
CA TYR A 19 16.19 2.87 -4.08
C TYR A 19 16.74 1.55 -3.53
N ILE A 20 17.71 1.57 -2.61
CA ILE A 20 18.22 0.34 -1.97
C ILE A 20 17.08 -0.35 -1.19
N CYS A 21 16.23 0.44 -0.54
CA CYS A 21 15.09 -0.07 0.23
C CYS A 21 13.98 -0.64 -0.68
N SER A 22 13.82 -0.15 -1.91
CA SER A 22 12.84 -0.65 -2.88
C SER A 22 13.34 -1.85 -3.69
N LEU A 23 14.66 -1.96 -3.90
CA LEU A 23 15.27 -2.91 -4.83
C LEU A 23 14.88 -4.38 -4.60
N THR A 24 14.80 -4.83 -3.34
CA THR A 24 14.39 -6.21 -3.03
C THR A 24 12.94 -6.49 -3.45
N ALA A 25 12.02 -5.55 -3.16
CA ALA A 25 10.61 -5.68 -3.53
C ALA A 25 10.42 -5.54 -5.05
N LEU A 26 11.16 -4.62 -5.67
CA LEU A 26 11.16 -4.41 -7.10
C LEU A 26 11.63 -5.67 -7.85
N LEU A 27 12.79 -6.23 -7.48
CA LEU A 27 13.34 -7.43 -8.11
C LEU A 27 12.39 -8.62 -8.00
N THR A 28 11.70 -8.77 -6.86
CA THR A 28 10.70 -9.83 -6.69
C THR A 28 9.59 -9.70 -7.74
N ASN A 29 9.08 -8.48 -7.97
CA ASN A 29 8.05 -8.22 -8.97
C ASN A 29 8.58 -8.40 -10.40
N VAL A 30 9.77 -7.87 -10.69
CA VAL A 30 10.39 -7.90 -12.03
C VAL A 30 10.74 -9.33 -12.44
N ILE A 31 11.32 -10.12 -11.54
CA ILE A 31 11.63 -11.54 -11.81
C ILE A 31 10.33 -12.31 -12.08
N SER A 32 9.27 -12.07 -11.29
CA SER A 32 7.96 -12.70 -11.53
C SER A 32 7.37 -12.31 -12.88
N ILE A 33 7.36 -11.00 -13.21
CA ILE A 33 6.84 -10.50 -14.50
C ILE A 33 7.63 -11.10 -15.66
N SER A 34 8.97 -11.13 -15.56
CA SER A 34 9.83 -11.68 -16.60
C SER A 34 9.63 -13.19 -16.78
N ALA A 35 9.46 -13.96 -15.69
CA ALA A 35 9.19 -15.38 -15.76
C ALA A 35 7.81 -15.68 -16.37
N ASP A 36 6.80 -14.87 -16.02
CA ASP A 36 5.43 -15.04 -16.50
C ASP A 36 5.23 -14.64 -17.97
N THR A 37 6.08 -13.75 -18.50
CA THR A 37 5.89 -13.16 -19.83
C THR A 37 6.99 -13.48 -20.83
N GLY A 38 8.13 -14.00 -20.37
CA GLY A 38 9.31 -14.24 -21.22
C GLY A 38 9.84 -12.97 -21.88
N CYS A 39 9.53 -11.78 -21.35
CA CYS A 39 9.85 -10.51 -22.00
C CYS A 39 11.35 -10.18 -21.97
N PHE A 40 12.10 -10.73 -21.02
CA PHE A 40 13.55 -10.59 -20.95
C PHE A 40 14.24 -11.95 -20.95
N SER A 41 15.34 -12.03 -21.69
CA SER A 41 16.21 -13.21 -21.69
C SER A 41 17.06 -13.26 -20.42
N ARG A 42 17.50 -12.09 -19.92
CA ARG A 42 18.37 -11.98 -18.76
C ARG A 42 18.06 -10.73 -17.92
N ILE A 43 18.25 -10.84 -16.61
CA ILE A 43 18.06 -9.73 -15.67
C ILE A 43 19.34 -9.51 -14.87
N GLY A 44 19.78 -8.27 -14.71
CA GLY A 44 20.98 -7.92 -13.96
C GLY A 44 20.81 -6.65 -13.12
N VAL A 45 21.66 -6.51 -12.10
CA VAL A 45 21.70 -5.36 -11.19
C VAL A 45 23.13 -4.85 -11.05
N LEU A 46 23.32 -3.58 -11.38
CA LEU A 46 24.58 -2.86 -11.22
C LEU A 46 24.37 -1.72 -10.22
N ALA A 47 25.02 -1.81 -9.06
CA ALA A 47 25.03 -0.74 -8.09
C ALA A 47 26.30 0.10 -8.24
N TYR A 48 26.17 1.42 -8.14
CA TYR A 48 27.30 2.34 -8.13
C TYR A 48 27.31 3.21 -6.86
N HIS A 49 28.51 3.54 -6.40
CA HIS A 49 28.75 4.38 -5.23
C HIS A 49 29.48 5.67 -5.63
N ASP A 50 29.85 6.50 -4.66
CA ASP A 50 30.80 7.59 -4.92
C ASP A 50 32.23 7.07 -5.12
N TYR A 51 33.07 7.89 -5.75
CA TYR A 51 34.47 7.58 -5.96
C TYR A 51 35.31 7.53 -4.66
N GLN A 52 34.72 7.86 -3.51
CA GLN A 52 35.36 7.75 -2.18
C GLN A 52 35.02 6.43 -1.47
N ALA A 53 34.10 5.63 -2.01
CA ALA A 53 33.72 4.35 -1.45
C ALA A 53 34.82 3.29 -1.65
N ASP A 54 34.86 2.30 -0.75
CA ASP A 54 35.80 1.17 -0.82
C ASP A 54 35.60 0.34 -2.10
N SER A 55 34.38 0.32 -2.64
CA SER A 55 34.04 -0.27 -3.94
C SER A 55 33.15 0.70 -4.72
N VAL A 56 33.62 1.15 -5.88
CA VAL A 56 32.89 2.12 -6.73
C VAL A 56 31.71 1.46 -7.45
N LEU A 57 31.86 0.18 -7.84
CA LEU A 57 30.83 -0.60 -8.53
C LEU A 57 30.62 -1.95 -7.85
N GLU A 58 29.37 -2.42 -7.82
CA GLU A 58 29.02 -3.79 -7.46
C GLU A 58 28.11 -4.37 -8.54
N TRP A 59 28.47 -5.53 -9.10
CA TRP A 59 27.73 -6.18 -10.18
C TRP A 59 27.15 -7.52 -9.71
N SER A 60 25.88 -7.78 -10.03
CA SER A 60 25.21 -9.02 -9.63
C SER A 60 25.51 -10.21 -10.52
N GLY A 61 25.96 -10.00 -11.77
CA GLY A 61 25.87 -11.01 -12.81
C GLY A 61 24.50 -11.01 -13.49
N TRP A 62 24.40 -11.75 -14.60
CA TRP A 62 23.16 -11.93 -15.36
C TRP A 62 22.39 -13.17 -14.87
N LEU A 63 21.13 -12.99 -14.49
CA LEU A 63 20.20 -14.08 -14.23
C LEU A 63 19.49 -14.46 -15.55
N ASN A 64 19.81 -15.62 -16.11
CA ASN A 64 19.17 -16.14 -17.32
C ASN A 64 17.76 -16.67 -17.04
N GLN A 65 16.80 -16.29 -17.88
CA GLN A 65 15.43 -16.78 -17.85
C GLN A 65 15.27 -17.88 -18.91
N GLY A 66 15.38 -19.16 -18.51
CA GLY A 66 15.00 -20.31 -19.35
C GLY A 66 16.10 -21.16 -20.03
N GLN A 67 17.20 -21.52 -19.36
CA GLN A 67 18.10 -22.58 -19.83
C GLN A 67 18.29 -23.73 -18.82
N ASP A 68 18.37 -24.95 -19.35
CA ASP A 68 18.69 -26.21 -18.67
C ASP A 68 19.98 -26.14 -17.86
N GLU A 69 20.05 -27.00 -16.83
CA GLU A 69 21.07 -27.11 -15.77
C GLU A 69 22.52 -27.41 -16.23
N SER A 70 22.87 -27.17 -17.50
CA SER A 70 24.15 -27.60 -18.10
C SER A 70 25.27 -26.55 -18.09
N SER A 71 25.03 -25.30 -17.68
CA SER A 71 26.10 -24.30 -17.54
C SER A 71 26.73 -24.32 -16.15
N GLN A 72 28.05 -24.54 -16.07
CA GLN A 72 28.83 -24.63 -14.84
C GLN A 72 29.00 -23.29 -14.08
N GLU A 73 28.34 -22.20 -14.50
CA GLU A 73 28.43 -20.91 -13.81
C GLU A 73 27.41 -20.81 -12.65
N PRO A 74 27.82 -20.33 -11.46
CA PRO A 74 26.92 -20.16 -10.33
C PRO A 74 25.83 -19.14 -10.65
N ARG A 75 24.56 -19.57 -10.61
CA ARG A 75 23.40 -18.71 -10.84
C ARG A 75 23.39 -17.55 -9.82
N PRO A 76 23.38 -16.28 -10.26
CA PRO A 76 23.40 -15.15 -9.35
C PRO A 76 22.04 -14.98 -8.66
N ASP A 77 22.05 -14.94 -7.32
CA ASP A 77 20.87 -14.59 -6.53
C ASP A 77 20.76 -13.05 -6.43
N LEU A 78 19.93 -12.47 -7.30
CA LEU A 78 19.70 -11.02 -7.35
C LEU A 78 19.07 -10.48 -6.06
N ILE A 79 18.29 -11.29 -5.34
CA ILE A 79 17.65 -10.88 -4.08
C ILE A 79 18.68 -10.87 -2.95
N ALA A 80 19.53 -11.88 -2.87
CA ALA A 80 20.66 -11.87 -1.96
C ALA A 80 21.62 -10.72 -2.27
N PHE A 81 21.90 -10.46 -3.55
CA PHE A 81 22.68 -9.31 -4.02
C PHE A 81 22.09 -7.99 -3.50
N ALA A 82 20.79 -7.75 -3.70
CA ALA A 82 20.14 -6.53 -3.22
C ALA A 82 20.19 -6.38 -1.69
N LYS A 83 20.10 -7.49 -0.94
CA LYS A 83 20.17 -7.49 0.54
C LYS A 83 21.57 -7.22 1.08
N ARG A 84 22.62 -7.62 0.36
CA ARG A 84 24.02 -7.42 0.79
C ARG A 84 24.54 -6.02 0.53
N LEU A 85 23.89 -5.24 -0.35
CA LEU A 85 24.24 -3.84 -0.60
C LEU A 85 24.15 -3.06 0.73
N ARG A 86 25.29 -2.81 1.35
CA ARG A 86 25.37 -2.14 2.65
C ARG A 86 25.24 -0.63 2.47
N LYS A 87 24.67 -0.02 3.50
CA LYS A 87 24.53 1.41 3.74
C LYS A 87 25.89 2.07 4.06
N ASN A 88 26.85 1.99 3.16
CA ASN A 88 28.18 2.61 3.33
C ASN A 88 28.31 3.80 2.38
N GLY A 89 28.05 5.00 2.89
CA GLY A 89 28.34 6.22 2.15
C GLY A 89 28.57 7.39 3.11
N ARG A 90 29.75 8.02 3.01
CA ARG A 90 29.95 9.38 3.52
C ARG A 90 29.43 10.35 2.46
N ARG A 91 28.79 11.45 2.86
CA ARG A 91 28.34 12.49 1.92
C ARG A 91 29.55 13.07 1.17
N SER A 92 29.68 12.77 -0.12
CA SER A 92 30.60 13.46 -1.04
C SER A 92 29.96 13.62 -2.43
N ASN A 93 30.42 14.65 -3.16
CA ASN A 93 29.79 15.23 -4.36
C ASN A 93 30.16 14.54 -5.70
N GLY A 94 31.02 13.50 -5.72
CA GLY A 94 31.44 12.83 -6.96
C GLY A 94 30.85 11.43 -7.11
N LYS A 95 29.73 11.28 -7.83
CA LYS A 95 29.07 9.98 -8.06
C LYS A 95 29.51 9.32 -9.37
N ALA A 96 29.68 8.00 -9.35
CA ALA A 96 30.29 7.23 -10.44
C ALA A 96 29.28 6.71 -11.49
N VAL A 97 28.21 7.46 -11.80
CA VAL A 97 27.17 7.03 -12.75
C VAL A 97 27.72 6.82 -14.17
N LYS A 98 28.65 7.66 -14.65
CA LYS A 98 29.36 7.47 -15.92
C LYS A 98 30.14 6.16 -15.96
N THR A 99 30.81 5.85 -14.85
CA THR A 99 31.55 4.59 -14.68
C THR A 99 30.60 3.39 -14.70
N ALA A 100 29.41 3.52 -14.09
CA ALA A 100 28.38 2.50 -14.13
C ALA A 100 27.86 2.24 -15.55
N LEU A 101 27.62 3.29 -16.34
CA LEU A 101 27.19 3.16 -17.73
C LEU A 101 28.29 2.56 -18.62
N ALA A 102 29.55 2.91 -18.42
CA ALA A 102 30.69 2.25 -19.09
C ALA A 102 30.74 0.75 -18.76
N LYS A 103 30.53 0.39 -17.48
CA LYS A 103 30.43 -1.00 -17.05
C LYS A 103 29.21 -1.70 -17.66
N ALA A 104 28.08 -1.01 -17.79
CA ALA A 104 26.90 -1.54 -18.47
C ALA A 104 27.25 -1.93 -19.92
N CYS A 105 27.88 -1.04 -20.70
CA CYS A 105 28.36 -1.35 -22.06
C CYS A 105 29.32 -2.54 -22.10
N GLN A 106 30.15 -2.72 -21.06
CA GLN A 106 31.00 -3.91 -20.99
C GLN A 106 30.17 -5.20 -20.90
N VAL A 107 29.11 -5.24 -20.07
CA VAL A 107 28.35 -6.47 -19.75
C VAL A 107 27.15 -6.72 -20.66
N MET A 108 26.68 -5.71 -21.40
CA MET A 108 25.67 -5.86 -22.44
C MET A 108 26.20 -6.67 -23.63
N ARG A 109 25.30 -7.24 -24.43
CA ARG A 109 25.62 -7.99 -25.66
C ARG A 109 25.08 -7.26 -26.89
N ALA A 110 25.71 -7.47 -28.04
CA ALA A 110 25.39 -6.73 -29.28
C ALA A 110 24.15 -7.27 -30.01
N ASP A 111 23.80 -8.53 -29.76
CA ASP A 111 22.67 -9.27 -30.36
C ASP A 111 21.32 -9.02 -29.68
N ALA A 112 21.27 -8.20 -28.64
CA ALA A 112 20.04 -7.87 -27.91
C ALA A 112 20.02 -6.40 -27.47
N LYS A 113 18.85 -5.75 -27.58
CA LYS A 113 18.66 -4.39 -27.04
C LYS A 113 18.47 -4.49 -25.52
N THR A 114 19.21 -3.70 -24.75
CA THR A 114 19.12 -3.73 -23.28
C THR A 114 18.19 -2.62 -22.77
N LEU A 115 17.15 -2.98 -22.02
CA LEU A 115 16.33 -2.04 -21.28
C LEU A 115 17.02 -1.71 -19.96
N ILE A 116 17.33 -0.44 -19.73
CA ILE A 116 18.01 0.04 -18.52
C ILE A 116 17.04 0.84 -17.67
N PHE A 117 16.80 0.44 -16.42
CA PHE A 117 16.20 1.34 -15.42
C PHE A 117 17.32 1.94 -14.57
N LEU A 118 17.49 3.26 -14.69
CA LEU A 118 18.53 4.03 -14.02
C LEU A 118 17.95 4.83 -12.86
N TYR A 119 18.37 4.51 -11.64
CA TYR A 119 17.97 5.20 -10.42
C TYR A 119 19.08 6.15 -9.97
N ALA A 120 18.81 7.45 -9.98
CA ALA A 120 19.81 8.47 -9.67
C ALA A 120 19.31 9.50 -8.66
N GLU A 121 20.16 9.88 -7.70
CA GLU A 121 19.87 10.93 -6.70
C GLU A 121 20.67 12.23 -6.93
N THR A 122 21.59 12.27 -7.89
CA THR A 122 22.50 13.41 -8.13
C THR A 122 22.91 13.52 -9.60
N CYS A 123 23.51 14.64 -10.02
CA CYS A 123 24.05 14.80 -11.37
C CYS A 123 25.30 13.94 -11.62
N PRO A 124 25.61 13.64 -12.90
CA PRO A 124 26.89 13.05 -13.28
C PRO A 124 28.09 13.92 -12.88
N THR A 125 29.22 13.28 -12.58
CA THR A 125 30.49 14.01 -12.34
C THR A 125 30.97 14.65 -13.64
N LEU A 126 31.22 15.98 -13.61
CA LEU A 126 31.56 16.77 -14.80
C LEU A 126 32.93 16.41 -15.39
N SER A 127 33.05 16.46 -16.72
CA SER A 127 34.27 16.09 -17.47
C SER A 127 35.54 16.82 -17.02
N TYR A 128 35.49 18.12 -16.73
CA TYR A 128 36.64 18.91 -16.26
C TYR A 128 37.03 18.64 -14.79
N SER A 129 36.22 17.90 -14.04
CA SER A 129 36.58 17.49 -12.67
C SER A 129 37.59 16.35 -12.66
N TYR A 130 37.69 15.59 -13.76
CA TYR A 130 38.67 14.52 -13.93
C TYR A 130 40.08 15.11 -14.09
N GLY A 131 40.96 14.89 -13.09
CA GLY A 131 42.36 15.31 -13.12
C GLY A 131 42.69 16.64 -12.42
N SER A 132 41.73 17.29 -11.76
CA SER A 132 41.98 18.48 -10.92
C SER A 132 42.65 18.10 -9.58
N SER A 133 43.72 18.83 -9.19
CA SER A 133 44.49 18.54 -7.96
C SER A 133 43.73 18.75 -6.65
N LEU A 134 42.56 19.41 -6.69
CA LEU A 134 41.72 19.66 -5.51
C LEU A 134 40.85 18.46 -5.09
N TYR A 135 40.70 17.43 -5.95
CA TYR A 135 39.86 16.25 -5.70
C TYR A 135 40.45 14.97 -6.32
N GLN A 136 41.67 14.56 -5.94
CA GLN A 136 42.19 13.24 -6.30
C GLN A 136 41.32 12.11 -5.69
N LEU A 137 40.28 11.71 -6.42
CA LEU A 137 39.36 10.65 -6.06
C LEU A 137 39.86 9.31 -6.61
N LYS A 138 40.04 8.31 -5.75
CA LYS A 138 40.69 7.01 -6.04
C LYS A 138 40.11 6.22 -7.24
N GLY A 139 38.93 6.57 -7.76
CA GLY A 139 38.23 5.84 -8.84
C GLY A 139 38.18 6.51 -10.22
N GLU A 140 38.54 7.79 -10.35
CA GLU A 140 38.51 8.54 -11.63
C GLU A 140 39.50 7.98 -12.67
N ASN A 141 40.60 7.39 -12.21
CA ASN A 141 41.63 6.76 -13.05
C ASN A 141 41.11 5.60 -13.91
N SER A 142 39.99 4.97 -13.53
CA SER A 142 39.43 3.82 -14.26
C SER A 142 38.76 4.22 -15.57
N LEU A 143 38.08 5.37 -15.63
CA LEU A 143 37.50 5.93 -16.87
C LEU A 143 38.56 6.57 -17.77
N MET A 144 39.63 7.12 -17.18
CA MET A 144 40.75 7.73 -17.90
C MET A 144 41.69 6.68 -18.54
N ALA A 145 41.59 5.40 -18.14
CA ALA A 145 42.39 4.32 -18.69
C ALA A 145 41.78 3.78 -20.01
N PRO A 146 42.44 3.93 -21.17
CA PRO A 146 41.85 3.62 -22.49
C PRO A 146 41.41 2.17 -22.68
N ARG A 147 41.96 1.23 -21.90
CA ARG A 147 41.67 -0.22 -21.99
C ARG A 147 40.66 -0.70 -20.94
N SER A 148 40.23 0.15 -20.02
CA SER A 148 39.23 -0.21 -19.00
C SER A 148 37.86 -0.45 -19.64
N TYR A 149 37.02 -1.24 -18.97
CA TYR A 149 35.66 -1.60 -19.41
C TYR A 149 35.61 -2.07 -20.87
N SER A 150 36.57 -2.90 -21.29
CA SER A 150 36.70 -3.41 -22.66
C SER A 150 36.82 -2.31 -23.74
N GLY A 151 37.43 -1.18 -23.39
CA GLY A 151 37.69 -0.07 -24.33
C GLY A 151 36.57 0.97 -24.43
N TYR A 152 35.45 0.80 -23.70
CA TYR A 152 34.36 1.78 -23.69
C TYR A 152 34.67 3.04 -22.87
N SER A 153 35.65 2.99 -21.97
CA SER A 153 35.94 4.06 -21.00
C SER A 153 36.04 5.48 -21.58
N PRO A 154 36.76 5.72 -22.70
CA PRO A 154 36.90 7.08 -23.25
C PRO A 154 35.57 7.70 -23.69
N ALA A 155 34.63 6.88 -24.17
CA ALA A 155 33.32 7.34 -24.65
C ALA A 155 32.38 7.80 -23.52
N PHE A 156 32.68 7.41 -22.26
CA PHE A 156 31.85 7.73 -21.10
C PHE A 156 32.41 8.87 -20.23
N ILE A 157 33.54 9.47 -20.63
CA ILE A 157 34.09 10.67 -19.97
C ILE A 157 33.17 11.87 -20.24
N ASP A 158 32.74 12.01 -21.49
CA ASP A 158 31.80 13.02 -21.98
C ASP A 158 30.36 12.47 -21.99
N TRP A 159 29.42 13.17 -21.35
CA TRP A 159 28.04 12.70 -21.21
C TRP A 159 27.28 12.59 -22.53
N VAL A 160 27.51 13.50 -23.48
CA VAL A 160 26.87 13.47 -24.81
C VAL A 160 27.35 12.24 -25.58
N SER A 161 28.66 12.01 -25.59
CA SER A 161 29.31 10.83 -26.18
C SER A 161 28.81 9.54 -25.54
N ALA A 162 28.58 9.52 -24.22
CA ALA A 162 28.02 8.38 -23.51
C ALA A 162 26.60 8.05 -23.99
N CYS A 163 25.74 9.07 -24.14
CA CYS A 163 24.38 8.91 -24.64
C CYS A 163 24.37 8.40 -26.08
N ASN A 164 25.19 8.99 -26.96
CA ASN A 164 25.33 8.56 -28.36
C ASN A 164 25.84 7.12 -28.47
N THR A 165 26.75 6.71 -27.57
CA THR A 165 27.24 5.33 -27.52
C THR A 165 26.15 4.33 -27.14
N LEU A 166 25.21 4.71 -26.27
CA LEU A 166 24.07 3.88 -25.89
C LEU A 166 22.96 3.87 -26.95
N ARG A 167 22.82 4.95 -27.74
CA ARG A 167 21.87 5.08 -28.85
C ARG A 167 22.32 4.32 -30.10
N ASP A 168 23.51 4.66 -30.61
CA ASP A 168 23.98 4.23 -31.94
C ASP A 168 25.11 3.20 -31.88
N GLY A 169 25.67 2.95 -30.69
CA GLY A 169 26.78 2.01 -30.53
C GLY A 169 26.39 0.54 -30.78
N PRO A 170 27.38 -0.36 -30.85
CA PRO A 170 27.16 -1.78 -31.14
C PRO A 170 26.36 -2.52 -30.04
N LYS A 171 26.16 -1.89 -28.87
CA LYS A 171 25.41 -2.44 -27.73
C LYS A 171 24.36 -1.42 -27.31
N GLN A 172 23.26 -1.40 -28.04
CA GLN A 172 22.21 -0.40 -27.88
C GLN A 172 21.41 -0.62 -26.59
N ALA A 173 21.04 0.48 -25.96
CA ALA A 173 20.20 0.50 -24.78
C ALA A 173 19.02 1.45 -24.90
N GLN A 174 17.94 1.15 -24.20
CA GLN A 174 16.80 2.05 -23.98
C GLN A 174 16.74 2.39 -22.50
N VAL A 175 16.86 3.67 -22.14
CA VAL A 175 17.05 4.08 -20.73
C VAL A 175 15.80 4.72 -20.14
N PHE A 176 15.31 4.15 -19.05
CA PHE A 176 14.26 4.71 -18.20
C PHE A 176 14.88 5.29 -16.94
N GLY A 177 14.85 6.63 -16.82
CA GLY A 177 15.39 7.35 -15.67
C GLY A 177 14.34 7.51 -14.57
N ILE A 178 14.66 7.06 -13.35
CA ILE A 178 13.80 7.21 -12.17
C ILE A 178 14.48 8.11 -11.15
N LEU A 179 14.05 9.37 -11.11
CA LEU A 179 14.62 10.44 -10.28
C LEU A 179 13.77 10.67 -9.03
N ASN A 180 14.37 11.10 -7.93
CA ASN A 180 13.67 11.46 -6.69
C ASN A 180 13.91 12.92 -6.29
N GLU A 181 13.33 13.37 -5.17
CA GLU A 181 13.44 14.76 -4.72
C GLU A 181 14.89 15.22 -4.46
N SER A 182 15.81 14.28 -4.23
CA SER A 182 17.20 14.58 -3.88
C SER A 182 18.00 15.15 -5.05
N ILE A 183 17.55 14.95 -6.29
CA ILE A 183 18.33 15.31 -7.48
C ILE A 183 18.40 16.82 -7.72
N GLY A 184 17.53 17.63 -7.08
CA GLY A 184 17.45 19.06 -7.32
C GLY A 184 16.86 19.39 -8.70
N SER A 185 16.02 20.42 -8.78
CA SER A 185 15.35 20.84 -10.02
C SER A 185 16.33 21.09 -11.16
N TRP A 186 17.49 21.63 -10.83
CA TRP A 186 18.54 21.97 -11.77
C TRP A 186 19.25 20.77 -12.37
N ASN A 187 19.21 19.55 -11.85
CA ASN A 187 20.01 18.44 -12.39
C ASN A 187 19.21 17.42 -13.22
N VAL A 188 17.90 17.62 -13.37
CA VAL A 188 17.04 16.65 -14.07
C VAL A 188 17.35 16.56 -15.56
N TYR A 189 17.86 17.64 -16.17
CA TYR A 189 18.12 17.72 -17.61
C TYR A 189 19.14 16.67 -18.11
N TRP A 190 20.12 16.28 -17.28
CA TRP A 190 21.12 15.26 -17.63
C TRP A 190 20.46 13.92 -17.99
N TYR A 191 19.48 13.53 -17.19
CA TYR A 191 18.78 12.26 -17.32
C TYR A 191 17.62 12.35 -18.31
N THR A 192 16.95 13.50 -18.40
CA THR A 192 15.97 13.75 -19.48
C THR A 192 16.64 13.65 -20.85
N TYR A 193 17.85 14.21 -21.02
CA TYR A 193 18.66 14.08 -22.24
C TYR A 193 18.98 12.61 -22.54
N LEU A 194 19.53 11.87 -21.59
CA LEU A 194 19.87 10.44 -21.76
C LEU A 194 18.65 9.60 -22.15
N CYS A 195 17.51 9.80 -21.48
CA CYS A 195 16.29 9.05 -21.77
C CYS A 195 15.77 9.40 -23.16
N ASN A 196 15.75 10.68 -23.54
CA ASN A 196 15.31 11.09 -24.87
C ASN A 196 16.20 10.51 -25.98
N GLN A 197 17.53 10.59 -25.80
CA GLN A 197 18.49 10.08 -26.77
C GLN A 197 18.46 8.55 -26.92
N THR A 198 17.90 7.81 -25.97
CA THR A 198 17.84 6.34 -26.03
C THR A 198 16.43 5.82 -26.29
N ASP A 199 15.53 6.68 -26.79
CA ASP A 199 14.10 6.39 -26.98
C ASP A 199 13.40 5.87 -25.72
N GLY A 200 13.82 6.33 -24.53
CA GLY A 200 13.30 5.92 -23.23
C GLY A 200 12.39 6.96 -22.59
N ALA A 201 12.27 6.93 -21.25
CA ALA A 201 11.41 7.87 -20.51
C ALA A 201 12.03 8.28 -19.18
N CYS A 202 11.96 9.58 -18.85
CA CYS A 202 12.47 10.12 -17.58
C CYS A 202 11.32 10.50 -16.65
N VAL A 203 11.28 9.92 -15.45
CA VAL A 203 10.22 10.11 -14.47
C VAL A 203 10.79 10.65 -13.15
N TYR A 204 10.15 11.69 -12.64
CA TYR A 204 10.45 12.33 -11.36
C TYR A 204 9.42 11.92 -10.31
N VAL A 205 9.86 11.25 -9.24
CA VAL A 205 9.01 10.75 -8.15
C VAL A 205 9.18 11.67 -6.93
N LYS A 206 8.14 12.43 -6.56
CA LYS A 206 8.17 13.36 -5.41
C LYS A 206 8.16 12.66 -4.04
N SER A 207 8.06 11.34 -4.00
CA SER A 207 8.00 10.55 -2.77
C SER A 207 9.30 9.80 -2.51
N ASN A 208 9.81 9.92 -1.29
CA ASN A 208 10.95 9.13 -0.80
C ASN A 208 10.55 7.74 -0.28
N ARG A 209 9.33 7.27 -0.55
CA ARG A 209 8.86 5.95 -0.08
C ARG A 209 9.25 4.87 -1.08
N ALA A 210 9.88 3.81 -0.58
CA ALA A 210 10.27 2.65 -1.38
C ALA A 210 9.09 2.04 -2.17
N ARG A 211 7.88 2.02 -1.57
CA ARG A 211 6.65 1.51 -2.22
C ARG A 211 6.31 2.26 -3.51
N ASP A 212 6.45 3.57 -3.51
CA ASP A 212 6.01 4.42 -4.62
C ASP A 212 6.95 4.24 -5.82
N ILE A 213 8.25 4.11 -5.56
CA ILE A 213 9.27 3.79 -6.58
C ILE A 213 9.03 2.40 -7.20
N VAL A 214 8.69 1.39 -6.38
CA VAL A 214 8.34 0.05 -6.89
C VAL A 214 7.12 0.15 -7.80
N ASN A 215 6.07 0.84 -7.38
CA ASN A 215 4.84 0.98 -8.15
C ASN A 215 5.09 1.68 -9.48
N VAL A 216 5.77 2.82 -9.47
CA VAL A 216 6.11 3.59 -10.69
C VAL A 216 6.95 2.75 -11.64
N THR A 217 7.99 2.07 -11.14
CA THR A 217 8.85 1.23 -12.00
C THR A 217 8.05 0.09 -12.64
N VAL A 218 7.21 -0.61 -11.86
CA VAL A 218 6.39 -1.71 -12.37
C VAL A 218 5.36 -1.21 -13.38
N ASP A 219 4.73 -0.06 -13.13
CA ASP A 219 3.75 0.52 -14.05
C ASP A 219 4.40 0.94 -15.37
N LEU A 220 5.60 1.54 -15.34
CA LEU A 220 6.39 1.85 -16.54
C LEU A 220 6.77 0.59 -17.32
N LEU A 221 7.24 -0.45 -16.64
CA LEU A 221 7.60 -1.72 -17.27
C LEU A 221 6.38 -2.36 -17.96
N LEU A 222 5.23 -2.40 -17.28
CA LEU A 222 3.99 -2.94 -17.85
C LEU A 222 3.50 -2.11 -19.04
N SER A 223 3.62 -0.79 -18.97
CA SER A 223 3.27 0.12 -20.08
C SER A 223 4.17 -0.11 -21.29
N TRP A 224 5.49 -0.24 -21.08
CA TRP A 224 6.46 -0.58 -22.13
C TRP A 224 6.15 -1.93 -22.79
N MET A 225 5.69 -2.90 -22.02
CA MET A 225 5.20 -4.21 -22.51
C MET A 225 3.85 -4.14 -23.25
N GLY A 226 3.21 -2.98 -23.33
CA GLY A 226 1.90 -2.81 -23.96
C GLY A 226 0.71 -3.32 -23.12
N VAL A 227 0.91 -3.60 -21.83
CA VAL A 227 -0.15 -4.07 -20.93
C VAL A 227 -0.96 -2.87 -20.44
N ASN A 228 -2.19 -2.72 -20.94
CA ASN A 228 -3.12 -1.69 -20.49
C ASN A 228 -3.57 -1.97 -19.04
N LYS A 229 -2.91 -1.36 -18.06
CA LYS A 229 -3.30 -1.40 -16.65
C LYS A 229 -4.20 -0.19 -16.35
N SER A 230 -5.27 -0.40 -15.58
CA SER A 230 -5.93 0.72 -14.90
C SER A 230 -5.00 1.26 -13.79
N PRO A 231 -4.85 2.59 -13.62
CA PRO A 231 -3.77 3.17 -12.84
C PRO A 231 -3.72 2.68 -11.38
N SER A 232 -2.49 2.48 -10.89
CA SER A 232 -2.15 2.39 -9.45
C SER A 232 -2.15 3.76 -8.76
N ALA A 233 -2.32 4.85 -9.52
CA ALA A 233 -2.68 6.17 -9.00
C ALA A 233 -4.19 6.16 -8.72
N SER A 234 -4.52 6.15 -7.43
CA SER A 234 -5.89 6.21 -6.91
C SER A 234 -6.58 7.52 -7.28
N ASP A 235 -7.91 7.42 -7.39
CA ASP A 235 -8.88 8.50 -7.58
C ASP A 235 -8.62 9.73 -6.71
N GLU A 236 -9.02 10.88 -7.24
CA GLU A 236 -9.05 12.17 -6.55
C GLU A 236 -9.68 12.06 -5.15
N GLY A 237 -8.96 12.53 -4.12
CA GLY A 237 -9.56 12.82 -2.81
C GLY A 237 -9.05 12.06 -1.58
N GLN A 238 -7.89 11.38 -1.61
CA GLN A 238 -7.21 10.97 -0.38
C GLN A 238 -5.83 11.60 -0.25
N ALA A 239 -5.53 12.13 0.94
CA ALA A 239 -4.24 12.70 1.30
C ALA A 239 -3.14 11.61 1.30
N GLY A 240 -2.60 11.34 0.12
CA GLY A 240 -1.56 10.33 -0.12
C GLY A 240 -1.32 10.03 -1.60
N ASP A 241 -1.55 11.01 -2.49
CA ASP A 241 -1.40 10.89 -3.94
C ASP A 241 0.06 10.54 -4.32
N ILE A 242 0.27 9.53 -5.17
CA ILE A 242 1.60 9.22 -5.72
C ILE A 242 1.92 10.34 -6.70
N SER A 243 2.61 11.37 -6.25
CA SER A 243 3.04 12.47 -7.12
C SER A 243 4.30 12.04 -7.89
N ALA A 244 4.09 11.37 -9.02
CA ALA A 244 5.11 11.12 -10.04
C ALA A 244 4.82 11.98 -11.28
N GLU A 245 5.86 12.48 -11.93
CA GLU A 245 5.79 13.36 -13.10
C GLU A 245 6.69 12.81 -14.20
N LEU A 246 6.19 12.75 -15.43
CA LEU A 246 6.99 12.51 -16.63
C LEU A 246 7.70 13.82 -17.01
N LEU A 247 9.00 13.74 -17.28
CA LEU A 247 9.80 14.85 -17.79
C LEU A 247 9.97 14.66 -19.30
N HIS A 248 9.57 15.66 -20.09
CA HIS A 248 9.65 15.61 -21.55
C HIS A 248 10.07 16.96 -22.14
N TYR A 249 10.82 16.93 -23.23
CA TYR A 249 11.23 18.15 -23.94
C TYR A 249 10.08 18.73 -24.77
N ILE A 250 9.94 20.06 -24.82
CA ILE A 250 8.94 20.72 -25.70
C ILE A 250 9.44 20.73 -27.15
N SER A 251 10.73 20.95 -27.36
CA SER A 251 11.42 20.95 -28.64
C SER A 251 12.78 20.23 -28.53
N VAL A 252 13.11 19.42 -29.54
CA VAL A 252 14.36 18.67 -29.63
C VAL A 252 15.40 19.32 -30.56
N SER A 253 15.03 20.37 -31.30
CA SER A 253 15.86 20.98 -32.36
C SER A 253 17.20 21.55 -31.88
N GLU A 254 17.25 22.04 -30.63
CA GLU A 254 18.48 22.59 -30.02
C GLU A 254 19.26 21.54 -29.22
N ILE A 255 18.68 20.35 -29.03
CA ILE A 255 19.24 19.26 -28.23
C ILE A 255 20.07 18.34 -29.11
N ASP A 256 19.63 18.13 -30.34
CA ASP A 256 20.33 17.30 -31.33
C ASP A 256 21.60 17.96 -31.87
N SER A 257 21.77 19.28 -31.66
CA SER A 257 22.97 20.04 -32.04
C SER A 257 24.04 20.11 -30.95
N LEU A 258 23.86 19.43 -29.80
CA LEU A 258 24.84 19.41 -28.72
C LEU A 258 26.04 18.52 -29.07
N GLU A 259 27.23 19.12 -29.06
CA GLU A 259 28.48 18.43 -29.41
C GLU A 259 29.18 17.75 -28.22
N ASN A 260 29.05 18.30 -27.01
CA ASN A 260 29.74 17.82 -25.81
C ASN A 260 29.04 18.25 -24.50
N GLU A 261 29.55 17.73 -23.39
CA GLU A 261 29.05 17.95 -22.03
C GLU A 261 29.19 19.40 -21.52
N GLU A 262 30.19 20.15 -21.98
CA GLU A 262 30.35 21.56 -21.63
C GLU A 262 29.25 22.41 -22.26
N SER A 263 28.90 22.15 -23.53
CA SER A 263 27.77 22.78 -24.20
C SER A 263 26.44 22.46 -23.51
N LEU A 264 26.27 21.22 -23.03
CA LEU A 264 25.10 20.80 -22.26
C LEU A 264 25.05 21.50 -20.88
N SER A 265 26.19 21.68 -20.21
CA SER A 265 26.32 22.37 -18.91
C SER A 265 26.10 23.89 -19.02
N ILE A 266 26.59 24.51 -20.09
CA ILE A 266 26.40 25.94 -20.37
C ILE A 266 24.95 26.21 -20.77
N GLY A 267 24.36 25.36 -21.62
CA GLY A 267 22.94 25.38 -21.92
C GLY A 267 22.12 25.37 -20.62
N SER A 268 22.37 24.42 -19.71
CA SER A 268 21.67 24.35 -18.41
C SER A 268 21.73 25.64 -17.57
N ARG A 269 22.77 26.47 -17.68
CA ARG A 269 22.86 27.75 -16.96
C ARG A 269 22.07 28.87 -17.63
N VAL A 270 21.84 28.77 -18.95
CA VAL A 270 20.98 29.69 -19.71
C VAL A 270 19.49 29.37 -19.45
N TRP A 271 19.14 28.10 -19.22
CA TRP A 271 17.78 27.62 -18.99
C TRP A 271 17.32 27.67 -17.50
N GLY A 272 17.48 28.83 -16.87
CA GLY A 272 17.25 29.09 -15.43
C GLY A 272 15.84 28.78 -14.89
N GLU A 273 15.77 28.10 -13.72
CA GLU A 273 14.68 27.86 -12.72
C GLU A 273 13.29 27.37 -13.22
N GLU A 274 12.94 27.69 -14.46
CA GLU A 274 11.92 27.10 -15.32
C GLU A 274 12.57 26.96 -16.71
N SER A 275 13.21 25.83 -17.00
CA SER A 275 13.66 25.59 -18.38
C SER A 275 12.41 25.52 -19.27
N ASP A 276 12.13 26.58 -20.04
CA ASP A 276 10.99 26.68 -20.97
C ASP A 276 10.88 25.48 -21.93
N ASN A 277 11.95 24.69 -22.08
CA ASN A 277 11.98 23.53 -22.96
C ASN A 277 11.76 22.16 -22.27
N ILE A 278 11.56 22.07 -20.95
CA ILE A 278 11.19 20.80 -20.27
C ILE A 278 9.84 20.95 -19.57
N THR A 279 8.87 20.14 -19.97
CA THR A 279 7.57 20.05 -19.30
C THR A 279 7.53 18.93 -18.28
N ARG A 280 6.75 19.15 -17.23
CA ARG A 280 6.44 18.16 -16.20
C ARG A 280 4.97 17.80 -16.30
N ILE A 281 4.68 16.57 -16.67
CA ILE A 281 3.31 16.08 -16.84
C ILE A 281 3.04 15.08 -15.71
N LYS A 282 1.96 15.25 -14.96
CA LYS A 282 1.56 14.28 -13.93
C LYS A 282 1.44 12.89 -14.57
N LEU A 283 2.12 11.90 -14.00
CA LEU A 283 2.16 10.55 -14.56
C LEU A 283 0.82 9.83 -14.31
N THR A 284 -0.08 9.91 -15.28
CA THR A 284 -1.36 9.19 -15.31
C THR A 284 -1.28 7.98 -16.25
N ALA A 285 -2.29 7.09 -16.23
CA ALA A 285 -2.34 5.97 -17.16
C ALA A 285 -2.45 6.42 -18.63
N ASP A 286 -3.16 7.52 -18.90
CA ASP A 286 -3.30 8.07 -20.25
C ASP A 286 -2.00 8.69 -20.75
N VAL A 287 -1.27 9.38 -19.86
CA VAL A 287 0.08 9.87 -20.14
C VAL A 287 1.02 8.70 -20.39
N MET A 288 0.96 7.63 -19.58
CA MET A 288 1.77 6.44 -19.81
C MET A 288 1.46 5.77 -21.15
N LYS A 289 0.18 5.64 -21.50
CA LYS A 289 -0.26 5.03 -22.77
C LYS A 289 0.22 5.81 -24.00
N THR A 290 0.32 7.13 -23.87
CA THR A 290 0.61 8.06 -24.96
C THR A 290 2.11 8.29 -25.14
N TYR A 291 2.84 8.50 -24.04
CA TYR A 291 4.22 8.97 -24.07
C TYR A 291 5.26 7.91 -23.71
N ILE A 292 4.87 6.77 -23.12
CA ILE A 292 5.82 5.70 -22.83
C ILE A 292 6.03 4.87 -24.09
N PRO A 293 7.30 4.71 -24.55
CA PRO A 293 7.61 3.93 -25.73
C PRO A 293 7.18 2.47 -25.50
N LYS A 294 6.56 1.88 -26.52
CA LYS A 294 6.13 0.48 -26.52
C LYS A 294 7.16 -0.36 -27.25
N ARG A 295 7.22 -1.64 -26.88
CA ARG A 295 7.98 -2.63 -27.66
C ARG A 295 7.52 -2.65 -29.13
N THR A 296 8.47 -2.72 -30.05
CA THR A 296 8.33 -2.64 -31.52
C THR A 296 7.40 -3.69 -32.14
N ALA A 297 7.09 -4.77 -31.42
CA ALA A 297 6.05 -5.72 -31.76
C ALA A 297 5.03 -5.84 -30.61
N PRO A 298 3.74 -5.47 -30.82
CA PRO A 298 2.67 -5.84 -29.91
C PRO A 298 2.62 -7.36 -29.78
N MET A 299 2.48 -7.86 -28.55
CA MET A 299 2.39 -9.29 -28.28
C MET A 299 1.18 -9.89 -29.04
N PRO A 300 1.31 -11.01 -29.78
CA PRO A 300 0.16 -11.87 -30.08
C PRO A 300 -0.48 -12.30 -28.76
N ASP A 301 -1.82 -12.38 -28.69
CA ASP A 301 -2.53 -12.78 -27.48
C ASP A 301 -1.87 -14.03 -26.85
N PRO A 302 -1.36 -13.96 -25.60
CA PRO A 302 -0.35 -14.91 -25.11
C PRO A 302 -0.83 -16.34 -24.86
N MET A 303 -2.07 -16.71 -25.19
CA MET A 303 -2.66 -17.97 -24.72
C MET A 303 -3.44 -18.72 -25.81
N PRO A 304 -3.41 -20.07 -25.81
CA PRO A 304 -4.19 -20.88 -26.73
C PRO A 304 -5.69 -20.56 -26.58
N ASP A 305 -6.38 -20.42 -27.70
CA ASP A 305 -7.83 -20.36 -27.71
C ASP A 305 -8.39 -21.78 -27.46
N PHE A 306 -8.97 -22.00 -26.27
CA PHE A 306 -9.56 -23.30 -25.90
C PHE A 306 -11.02 -23.46 -26.35
N THR A 307 -11.51 -22.61 -27.27
CA THR A 307 -12.93 -22.60 -27.65
C THR A 307 -13.42 -23.97 -28.12
N GLU A 308 -12.72 -24.61 -29.05
CA GLU A 308 -13.12 -25.93 -29.57
C GLU A 308 -13.13 -27.02 -28.48
N GLU A 309 -12.11 -27.04 -27.62
CA GLU A 309 -12.02 -27.99 -26.51
C GLU A 309 -13.21 -27.83 -25.54
N ILE A 310 -13.52 -26.57 -25.17
CA ILE A 310 -14.61 -26.26 -24.24
C ILE A 310 -15.96 -26.60 -24.87
N THR A 311 -16.17 -26.25 -26.14
CA THR A 311 -17.42 -26.57 -26.86
C THR A 311 -17.62 -28.07 -26.99
N SER A 312 -16.56 -28.83 -27.32
CA SER A 312 -16.61 -30.29 -27.33
C SER A 312 -16.98 -30.87 -25.97
N MET A 313 -16.45 -30.30 -24.88
CA MET A 313 -16.77 -30.72 -23.53
C MET A 313 -18.23 -30.46 -23.16
N ILE A 314 -18.77 -29.29 -23.50
CA ILE A 314 -20.18 -28.96 -23.27
C ILE A 314 -21.09 -29.88 -24.09
N ASN A 315 -20.74 -30.14 -25.35
CA ASN A 315 -21.52 -31.00 -26.25
C ASN A 315 -21.48 -32.48 -25.85
N SER A 316 -20.47 -32.92 -25.09
CA SER A 316 -20.39 -34.28 -24.55
C SER A 316 -21.41 -34.57 -23.44
N VAL A 317 -22.03 -33.54 -22.86
CA VAL A 317 -23.04 -33.70 -21.81
C VAL A 317 -24.38 -34.15 -22.41
N PRO A 318 -24.94 -35.30 -21.97
CA PRO A 318 -26.25 -35.77 -22.44
C PRO A 318 -27.37 -34.76 -22.17
N ASP A 319 -28.39 -34.72 -23.04
CA ASP A 319 -29.51 -33.79 -22.91
C ASP A 319 -30.26 -33.89 -21.57
N THR A 320 -30.29 -35.09 -20.98
CA THR A 320 -30.89 -35.35 -19.66
C THR A 320 -30.13 -34.71 -18.49
N GLU A 321 -28.85 -34.37 -18.68
CA GLU A 321 -27.96 -33.78 -17.65
C GLU A 321 -27.60 -32.31 -17.96
N LYS A 322 -28.13 -31.72 -19.04
CA LYS A 322 -27.81 -30.33 -19.44
C LYS A 322 -28.29 -29.27 -18.45
N TYR A 323 -29.24 -29.60 -17.58
CA TYR A 323 -29.82 -28.66 -16.62
C TYR A 323 -29.58 -29.14 -15.18
N PRO A 324 -29.40 -28.22 -14.21
CA PRO A 324 -29.34 -26.76 -14.37
C PRO A 324 -28.09 -26.29 -15.14
N CYS A 325 -28.19 -25.14 -15.81
CA CYS A 325 -27.06 -24.52 -16.52
C CYS A 325 -26.98 -23.02 -16.28
N VAL A 326 -25.81 -22.45 -16.56
CA VAL A 326 -25.52 -21.02 -16.47
C VAL A 326 -25.10 -20.44 -17.81
N PHE A 327 -25.52 -19.20 -18.07
CA PHE A 327 -25.12 -18.42 -19.23
C PHE A 327 -25.11 -16.92 -18.91
N LEU A 328 -24.56 -16.12 -19.81
CA LEU A 328 -24.66 -14.66 -19.77
C LEU A 328 -25.74 -14.21 -20.77
N ASP A 329 -26.78 -13.52 -20.30
CA ASP A 329 -27.78 -12.92 -21.18
C ASP A 329 -27.30 -11.55 -21.68
N GLN A 330 -26.78 -11.52 -22.91
CA GLN A 330 -26.23 -10.30 -23.52
C GLN A 330 -27.31 -9.24 -23.81
N THR A 331 -28.60 -9.61 -23.81
CA THR A 331 -29.68 -8.64 -24.06
C THR A 331 -30.04 -7.82 -22.81
N LEU A 332 -29.46 -8.11 -21.65
CA LEU A 332 -29.65 -7.35 -20.42
C LEU A 332 -28.52 -6.32 -20.24
N SER A 333 -28.86 -5.03 -20.26
CA SER A 333 -27.91 -3.97 -19.92
C SER A 333 -27.77 -3.79 -18.42
N PHE A 334 -26.53 -3.62 -17.95
CA PHE A 334 -26.20 -3.28 -16.56
C PHE A 334 -25.37 -1.99 -16.48
N ALA A 335 -25.34 -1.19 -17.55
CA ALA A 335 -24.64 0.10 -17.58
C ALA A 335 -25.41 1.13 -16.74
N ASN A 336 -24.75 1.79 -15.79
CA ASN A 336 -25.39 2.78 -14.94
C ASN A 336 -25.37 4.16 -15.62
N LYS A 337 -26.55 4.68 -15.97
CA LYS A 337 -26.71 5.97 -16.67
C LYS A 337 -26.28 7.19 -15.86
N ASP A 338 -26.20 7.09 -14.53
CA ASP A 338 -25.78 8.18 -13.65
C ASP A 338 -24.25 8.42 -13.68
N TYR A 339 -23.48 7.46 -14.20
CA TYR A 339 -22.04 7.58 -14.38
C TYR A 339 -21.73 7.70 -15.87
N GLY A 340 -20.72 8.49 -16.25
CA GLY A 340 -20.29 8.60 -17.65
C GLY A 340 -19.85 7.25 -18.23
N ALA A 341 -19.88 7.11 -19.56
CA ALA A 341 -19.51 5.87 -20.27
C ALA A 341 -18.07 5.40 -19.95
N GLU A 342 -17.17 6.33 -19.61
CA GLU A 342 -15.76 6.07 -19.27
C GLU A 342 -15.53 5.63 -17.82
N HIS A 343 -16.55 5.70 -16.95
CA HIS A 343 -16.40 5.36 -15.54
C HIS A 343 -16.17 3.84 -15.37
N ARG A 344 -15.20 3.42 -14.53
CA ARG A 344 -14.81 2.01 -14.35
C ARG A 344 -15.95 1.04 -14.03
N ARG A 345 -17.04 1.52 -13.41
CA ARG A 345 -18.24 0.72 -13.08
C ARG A 345 -19.17 0.47 -14.29
N ASN A 346 -19.00 1.24 -15.36
CA ASN A 346 -19.79 1.18 -16.60
C ASN A 346 -19.11 0.42 -17.73
N LYS A 347 -17.83 0.02 -17.57
CA LYS A 347 -17.19 -0.86 -18.57
C LYS A 347 -18.02 -2.13 -18.71
N PRO A 348 -18.59 -2.42 -19.89
CA PRO A 348 -19.42 -3.60 -20.07
C PRO A 348 -18.58 -4.86 -19.88
N ILE A 349 -19.17 -5.91 -19.31
CA ILE A 349 -18.46 -7.17 -19.03
C ILE A 349 -18.00 -7.84 -20.33
N SER A 350 -18.71 -7.60 -21.44
CA SER A 350 -18.32 -8.02 -22.79
C SER A 350 -17.03 -7.34 -23.29
N ALA A 351 -16.61 -6.21 -22.71
CA ALA A 351 -15.35 -5.53 -23.05
C ALA A 351 -14.17 -5.99 -22.18
N LEU A 352 -14.35 -7.04 -21.37
CA LEU A 352 -13.24 -7.63 -20.62
C LEU A 352 -12.35 -8.47 -21.53
N THR A 353 -11.05 -8.37 -21.32
CA THR A 353 -10.05 -9.16 -22.04
C THR A 353 -9.76 -10.48 -21.32
N ARG A 354 -9.25 -11.48 -22.06
CA ARG A 354 -8.80 -12.76 -21.48
C ARG A 354 -7.76 -12.55 -20.37
N SER A 355 -6.84 -11.60 -20.56
CA SER A 355 -5.83 -11.22 -19.54
C SER A 355 -6.47 -10.70 -18.26
N GLU A 356 -7.51 -9.86 -18.36
CA GLU A 356 -8.27 -9.36 -17.20
C GLU A 356 -9.02 -10.49 -16.45
N LEU A 357 -9.47 -11.52 -17.16
CA LEU A 357 -10.16 -12.69 -16.60
C LEU A 357 -9.19 -13.69 -15.91
N LEU A 358 -7.92 -13.70 -16.31
CA LEU A 358 -6.89 -14.51 -15.65
C LEU A 358 -6.32 -13.85 -14.38
N GLN A 359 -6.63 -12.56 -14.12
CA GLN A 359 -6.09 -11.84 -12.96
C GLN A 359 -6.46 -12.47 -11.61
N ILE A 360 -7.57 -13.20 -11.51
CA ILE A 360 -7.95 -13.94 -10.29
C ILE A 360 -6.87 -14.93 -9.84
N SER A 361 -6.03 -15.42 -10.76
CA SER A 361 -4.91 -16.31 -10.47
C SER A 361 -3.66 -15.59 -9.93
N ARG A 362 -3.53 -14.28 -10.21
CA ARG A 362 -2.32 -13.49 -9.94
C ARG A 362 -2.50 -12.53 -8.77
N CYS A 363 -3.69 -11.93 -8.64
CA CYS A 363 -3.97 -10.89 -7.64
C CYS A 363 -5.44 -10.93 -7.21
N LEU A 364 -5.69 -10.81 -5.91
CA LEU A 364 -7.03 -10.78 -5.32
C LEU A 364 -7.32 -9.44 -4.65
N ASN A 365 -6.81 -8.34 -5.22
CA ASN A 365 -7.11 -7.01 -4.69
C ASN A 365 -8.62 -6.71 -4.80
N PRO A 366 -9.15 -5.75 -4.01
CA PRO A 366 -10.58 -5.45 -3.99
C PRO A 366 -11.18 -5.11 -5.36
N GLY A 367 -10.42 -4.47 -6.26
CA GLY A 367 -10.88 -4.13 -7.61
C GLY A 367 -11.06 -5.37 -8.50
N VAL A 368 -10.15 -6.36 -8.38
CA VAL A 368 -10.28 -7.65 -9.06
C VAL A 368 -11.48 -8.41 -8.50
N LEU A 369 -11.62 -8.52 -7.18
CA LEU A 369 -12.78 -9.18 -6.55
C LEU A 369 -14.11 -8.52 -6.97
N GLN A 370 -14.16 -7.19 -7.04
CA GLN A 370 -15.33 -6.44 -7.51
C GLN A 370 -15.71 -6.81 -8.94
N ARG A 371 -14.73 -6.94 -9.84
CA ARG A 371 -14.97 -7.33 -11.24
C ARG A 371 -15.56 -8.74 -11.32
N PHE A 372 -14.97 -9.72 -10.65
CA PHE A 372 -15.50 -11.09 -10.66
C PHE A 372 -16.84 -11.18 -9.94
N GLY A 373 -17.07 -10.38 -8.90
CA GLY A 373 -18.38 -10.28 -8.26
C GLY A 373 -19.45 -9.71 -9.19
N ALA A 374 -19.11 -8.72 -10.02
CA ALA A 374 -20.00 -8.21 -11.06
C ALA A 374 -20.33 -9.28 -12.12
N ILE A 375 -19.37 -10.13 -12.49
CA ILE A 375 -19.62 -11.28 -13.37
C ILE A 375 -20.62 -12.24 -12.72
N LEU A 376 -20.31 -12.75 -11.51
CA LEU A 376 -21.13 -13.75 -10.83
C LEU A 376 -22.57 -13.28 -10.56
N THR A 377 -22.76 -12.00 -10.27
CA THR A 377 -24.09 -11.39 -10.03
C THR A 377 -24.89 -11.14 -11.30
N ARG A 378 -24.28 -11.21 -12.50
CA ARG A 378 -24.97 -11.02 -13.79
C ARG A 378 -25.20 -12.30 -14.58
N LEU A 379 -24.64 -13.42 -14.14
CA LEU A 379 -24.93 -14.73 -14.69
C LEU A 379 -26.40 -15.13 -14.44
N THR A 380 -27.03 -15.69 -15.48
CA THR A 380 -28.39 -16.24 -15.44
C THR A 380 -28.31 -17.74 -15.28
N VAL A 381 -29.08 -18.29 -14.35
CA VAL A 381 -29.17 -19.74 -14.09
C VAL A 381 -30.59 -20.19 -14.40
N VAL A 382 -30.70 -21.27 -15.17
CA VAL A 382 -31.99 -21.91 -15.49
C VAL A 382 -31.98 -23.35 -14.99
N THR A 383 -33.09 -23.77 -14.39
CA THR A 383 -33.20 -25.09 -13.76
C THR A 383 -33.76 -26.16 -14.70
N SER A 384 -34.44 -25.74 -15.77
CA SER A 384 -35.00 -26.63 -16.79
C SER A 384 -35.05 -25.95 -18.16
N ALA A 385 -35.23 -26.75 -19.21
CA ALA A 385 -35.37 -26.25 -20.58
C ALA A 385 -36.54 -25.27 -20.77
N ARG A 386 -37.61 -25.40 -19.97
CA ARG A 386 -38.81 -24.55 -20.06
C ARG A 386 -38.57 -23.12 -19.57
N GLU A 387 -37.55 -22.92 -18.74
CA GLU A 387 -37.16 -21.60 -18.20
C GLU A 387 -36.18 -20.86 -19.13
N MET A 388 -35.71 -21.52 -20.20
CA MET A 388 -34.77 -20.92 -21.14
C MET A 388 -35.46 -19.79 -21.94
N PRO A 389 -34.88 -18.58 -22.00
CA PRO A 389 -35.41 -17.52 -22.85
C PRO A 389 -35.40 -17.89 -24.34
N ASP A 390 -36.41 -17.45 -25.10
CA ASP A 390 -36.62 -17.84 -26.50
C ASP A 390 -35.46 -17.41 -27.42
N HIS A 391 -34.82 -16.27 -27.12
CA HIS A 391 -33.65 -15.82 -27.87
C HIS A 391 -32.41 -16.66 -27.59
N ILE A 392 -32.27 -17.19 -26.38
CA ILE A 392 -31.14 -18.05 -26.02
C ILE A 392 -31.35 -19.47 -26.53
N SER A 393 -32.58 -19.96 -26.58
CA SER A 393 -32.89 -21.28 -27.13
C SER A 393 -32.66 -21.36 -28.64
N SER A 394 -32.95 -20.27 -29.37
CA SER A 394 -32.79 -20.17 -30.83
C SER A 394 -31.37 -19.81 -31.31
N ILE A 395 -30.53 -19.27 -30.44
CA ILE A 395 -29.13 -18.90 -30.75
C ILE A 395 -28.20 -20.12 -30.67
N SER A 396 -27.26 -20.22 -31.62
CA SER A 396 -26.24 -21.28 -31.66
C SER A 396 -25.32 -21.23 -30.44
N ALA A 397 -24.79 -22.39 -30.04
CA ALA A 397 -23.86 -22.50 -28.92
C ALA A 397 -22.58 -21.65 -29.12
N ASP A 398 -22.26 -21.32 -30.38
CA ASP A 398 -21.08 -20.51 -30.75
C ASP A 398 -21.22 -19.03 -30.33
N HIS A 399 -22.45 -18.55 -30.12
CA HIS A 399 -22.73 -17.16 -29.77
C HIS A 399 -23.05 -16.98 -28.28
N VAL A 400 -23.71 -17.96 -27.65
CA VAL A 400 -23.98 -17.96 -26.20
C VAL A 400 -23.67 -19.33 -25.60
N ALA A 401 -22.58 -19.39 -24.84
CA ALA A 401 -22.20 -20.59 -24.11
C ALA A 401 -23.16 -20.88 -22.94
N LYS A 402 -23.67 -22.11 -22.91
CA LYS A 402 -24.56 -22.64 -21.87
C LYS A 402 -23.80 -23.71 -21.11
N ILE A 403 -23.35 -23.42 -19.89
CA ILE A 403 -22.48 -24.31 -19.12
C ILE A 403 -23.32 -25.14 -18.13
N PRO A 404 -23.43 -26.46 -18.30
CA PRO A 404 -24.17 -27.33 -17.38
C PRO A 404 -23.49 -27.47 -16.02
N PHE A 405 -24.27 -27.50 -14.95
CA PHE A 405 -23.76 -27.67 -13.58
C PHE A 405 -23.16 -29.05 -13.35
N VAL A 406 -23.58 -30.07 -14.12
CA VAL A 406 -23.06 -31.43 -14.00
C VAL A 406 -21.55 -31.50 -14.25
N LEU A 407 -20.98 -30.51 -14.97
CA LEU A 407 -19.54 -30.37 -15.17
C LEU A 407 -18.76 -30.10 -13.87
N ALA A 408 -19.43 -29.77 -12.76
CA ALA A 408 -18.80 -29.65 -11.44
C ALA A 408 -18.55 -31.01 -10.77
N SER A 409 -19.18 -32.08 -11.27
CA SER A 409 -19.02 -33.42 -10.72
C SER A 409 -17.67 -34.06 -11.09
N GLU A 410 -17.30 -35.10 -10.34
CA GLU A 410 -16.09 -35.89 -10.61
C GLU A 410 -16.13 -36.60 -11.97
N LYS A 411 -17.31 -37.04 -12.41
CA LYS A 411 -17.54 -37.67 -13.73
C LYS A 411 -16.95 -36.83 -14.88
N TYR A 412 -17.02 -35.51 -14.77
CA TYR A 412 -16.55 -34.57 -15.78
C TYR A 412 -15.29 -33.82 -15.33
N ASN A 413 -14.46 -34.39 -14.45
CA ASN A 413 -13.20 -33.80 -14.00
C ASN A 413 -13.32 -32.39 -13.40
N ARG A 414 -14.49 -32.05 -12.83
CA ARG A 414 -14.73 -30.79 -12.13
C ARG A 414 -14.36 -29.57 -12.99
N GLN A 415 -14.84 -29.56 -14.23
CA GLN A 415 -14.48 -28.56 -15.23
C GLN A 415 -15.30 -27.26 -15.10
N PHE A 416 -16.46 -27.30 -14.43
CA PHE A 416 -17.39 -26.16 -14.33
C PHE A 416 -16.71 -24.82 -14.01
N TRP A 417 -15.98 -24.73 -12.89
CA TRP A 417 -15.32 -23.48 -12.50
C TRP A 417 -14.10 -23.14 -13.35
N LYS A 418 -13.50 -24.13 -14.02
CA LYS A 418 -12.38 -23.92 -14.94
C LYS A 418 -12.84 -23.24 -16.22
N ILE A 419 -14.04 -23.55 -16.70
CA ILE A 419 -14.56 -23.01 -17.96
C ILE A 419 -15.63 -21.94 -17.78
N LEU A 420 -16.05 -21.60 -16.55
CA LEU A 420 -17.16 -20.67 -16.30
C LEU A 420 -17.00 -19.33 -17.05
N LEU A 421 -15.77 -18.81 -17.14
CA LEU A 421 -15.49 -17.52 -17.78
C LEU A 421 -15.55 -17.57 -19.32
N HIS A 422 -15.70 -18.75 -19.91
CA HIS A 422 -16.01 -18.93 -21.33
C HIS A 422 -17.34 -18.27 -21.72
N THR A 423 -18.28 -18.10 -20.76
CA THR A 423 -19.52 -17.34 -21.01
C THR A 423 -19.30 -15.85 -21.24
N ILE A 424 -18.10 -15.34 -20.93
CA ILE A 424 -17.75 -13.92 -21.06
C ILE A 424 -16.84 -13.71 -22.27
N VAL A 425 -15.72 -14.43 -22.30
CA VAL A 425 -14.77 -14.43 -23.43
C VAL A 425 -14.56 -15.87 -23.86
N PRO A 426 -14.98 -16.26 -25.09
CA PRO A 426 -14.74 -17.59 -25.62
C PRO A 426 -13.26 -18.02 -25.51
N GLY A 427 -13.06 -19.33 -25.32
CA GLY A 427 -11.74 -19.93 -25.08
C GLY A 427 -11.13 -19.69 -23.69
N THR A 428 -11.79 -18.97 -22.78
CA THR A 428 -11.21 -18.72 -21.45
C THR A 428 -11.29 -19.95 -20.55
N LYS A 429 -10.12 -20.51 -20.21
CA LYS A 429 -9.95 -21.66 -19.31
C LYS A 429 -9.04 -21.30 -18.14
N LEU A 430 -9.52 -21.51 -16.93
CA LEU A 430 -8.80 -21.27 -15.69
C LEU A 430 -8.07 -22.54 -15.21
N PRO A 431 -6.87 -22.38 -14.62
CA PRO A 431 -6.26 -23.44 -13.82
C PRO A 431 -7.17 -23.86 -12.66
N ALA A 432 -7.05 -25.11 -12.21
CA ALA A 432 -7.91 -25.67 -11.17
C ALA A 432 -7.96 -24.80 -9.90
N ARG A 433 -6.80 -24.31 -9.43
CA ARG A 433 -6.71 -23.45 -8.24
C ARG A 433 -7.44 -22.11 -8.43
N SER A 434 -7.37 -21.53 -9.62
CA SER A 434 -8.05 -20.28 -9.96
C SER A 434 -9.55 -20.47 -10.08
N GLY A 435 -10.01 -21.60 -10.62
CA GLY A 435 -11.41 -22.01 -10.57
C GLY A 435 -11.92 -22.16 -9.14
N ALA A 436 -11.14 -22.79 -8.25
CA ALA A 436 -11.49 -22.90 -6.83
C ALA A 436 -11.55 -21.54 -6.11
N LEU A 437 -10.68 -20.58 -6.45
CA LEU A 437 -10.77 -19.21 -5.93
C LEU A 437 -12.05 -18.49 -6.40
N LEU A 438 -12.48 -18.72 -7.64
CA LEU A 438 -13.75 -18.19 -8.14
C LEU A 438 -14.95 -18.83 -7.41
N ALA A 439 -14.87 -20.13 -7.10
CA ALA A 439 -15.84 -20.82 -6.25
C ALA A 439 -15.87 -20.25 -4.82
N ALA A 440 -14.71 -20.00 -4.21
CA ALA A 440 -14.59 -19.37 -2.90
C ALA A 440 -15.25 -17.98 -2.88
N LEU A 441 -15.02 -17.17 -3.92
CA LEU A 441 -15.67 -15.87 -4.09
C LEU A 441 -17.20 -15.99 -4.17
N SER A 442 -17.70 -16.97 -4.93
CA SER A 442 -19.14 -17.25 -5.03
C SER A 442 -19.77 -17.60 -3.67
N LEU A 443 -19.08 -18.41 -2.84
CA LEU A 443 -19.53 -18.72 -1.47
C LEU A 443 -19.51 -17.49 -0.56
N ARG A 444 -18.40 -16.73 -0.59
CA ARG A 444 -18.24 -15.49 0.18
C ARG A 444 -19.34 -14.47 -0.13
N MET A 445 -19.67 -14.30 -1.42
CA MET A 445 -20.77 -13.46 -1.88
C MET A 445 -22.16 -14.07 -1.66
N GLY A 446 -22.25 -15.36 -1.31
CA GLY A 446 -23.52 -16.06 -1.10
C GLY A 446 -24.43 -16.08 -2.32
N ILE A 447 -23.86 -16.34 -3.50
CA ILE A 447 -24.64 -16.45 -4.76
C ILE A 447 -25.46 -17.74 -4.74
N VAL A 448 -26.71 -17.67 -4.24
CA VAL A 448 -27.54 -18.84 -3.91
C VAL A 448 -27.61 -19.89 -5.03
N PRO A 449 -27.82 -19.54 -6.31
CA PRO A 449 -27.87 -20.53 -7.38
C PRO A 449 -26.57 -21.33 -7.57
N LEU A 450 -25.41 -20.76 -7.22
CA LEU A 450 -24.09 -21.36 -7.42
C LEU A 450 -23.52 -22.02 -6.16
N ILE A 451 -24.21 -21.92 -5.03
CA ILE A 451 -23.69 -22.36 -3.73
C ILE A 451 -23.28 -23.85 -3.74
N LYS A 452 -24.14 -24.74 -4.26
CA LYS A 452 -23.87 -26.20 -4.26
C LYS A 452 -22.65 -26.58 -5.12
N VAL A 453 -22.56 -26.03 -6.33
CA VAL A 453 -21.42 -26.28 -7.23
C VAL A 453 -20.13 -25.62 -6.71
N ALA A 454 -20.23 -24.51 -5.98
CA ALA A 454 -19.08 -23.88 -5.33
C ALA A 454 -18.58 -24.72 -4.14
N GLU A 455 -19.49 -25.26 -3.33
CA GLU A 455 -19.17 -26.16 -2.22
C GLU A 455 -18.43 -27.41 -2.69
N GLN A 456 -18.92 -28.06 -3.75
CA GLN A 456 -18.29 -29.25 -4.33
C GLN A 456 -16.84 -29.00 -4.77
N GLU A 457 -16.55 -27.84 -5.36
CA GLU A 457 -15.21 -27.46 -5.77
C GLU A 457 -14.31 -27.18 -4.56
N MET A 458 -14.82 -26.42 -3.58
CA MET A 458 -14.06 -26.07 -2.39
C MET A 458 -13.72 -27.30 -1.53
N LEU A 459 -14.64 -28.26 -1.41
CA LEU A 459 -14.39 -29.53 -0.73
C LEU A 459 -13.31 -30.35 -1.44
N ALA A 460 -13.25 -30.33 -2.78
CA ALA A 460 -12.20 -31.01 -3.55
C ALA A 460 -10.80 -30.38 -3.39
N PHE A 461 -10.76 -29.13 -2.90
CA PHE A 461 -9.53 -28.38 -2.60
C PHE A 461 -9.17 -28.33 -1.11
N LYS A 462 -9.99 -28.92 -0.23
CA LYS A 462 -9.86 -28.83 1.22
C LYS A 462 -8.45 -29.11 1.75
N GLY A 463 -7.73 -30.09 1.18
CA GLY A 463 -6.35 -30.45 1.56
C GLY A 463 -5.24 -29.93 0.63
N LYS A 464 -5.54 -29.01 -0.30
CA LYS A 464 -4.60 -28.54 -1.34
C LYS A 464 -4.17 -27.08 -1.17
N TRP A 465 -4.74 -26.37 -0.19
CA TRP A 465 -4.45 -24.96 0.02
C TRP A 465 -3.09 -24.74 0.66
N ASN A 466 -2.74 -25.57 1.65
CA ASN A 466 -1.49 -25.50 2.39
C ASN A 466 -0.33 -26.16 1.64
N ASP A 467 0.07 -25.53 0.52
CA ASP A 467 1.17 -25.98 -0.33
C ASP A 467 2.25 -24.89 -0.41
N PRO A 468 3.44 -25.08 0.18
CA PRO A 468 4.52 -24.10 0.14
C PRO A 468 5.14 -23.92 -1.24
N THR A 469 4.88 -24.81 -2.21
CA THR A 469 5.37 -24.65 -3.60
C THR A 469 4.55 -23.64 -4.39
N MET A 470 3.39 -23.21 -3.87
CA MET A 470 2.44 -22.32 -4.53
C MET A 470 2.41 -20.93 -3.86
N PRO A 471 3.35 -20.01 -4.21
CA PRO A 471 3.51 -18.70 -3.57
C PRO A 471 2.25 -17.82 -3.66
N GLN A 472 1.44 -17.99 -4.70
CA GLN A 472 0.22 -17.20 -4.94
C GLN A 472 -0.82 -17.35 -3.81
N THR A 473 -0.78 -18.45 -3.08
CA THR A 473 -1.65 -18.71 -1.91
C THR A 473 -1.28 -17.85 -0.73
N TRP A 474 0.03 -17.61 -0.57
CA TRP A 474 0.61 -16.96 0.58
C TRP A 474 0.57 -15.43 0.39
N ASN A 475 -0.64 -14.96 0.07
CA ASN A 475 -1.02 -13.57 -0.07
C ASN A 475 -2.15 -13.27 0.93
N LEU A 476 -2.09 -12.11 1.57
CA LEU A 476 -3.05 -11.67 2.58
C LEU A 476 -4.50 -11.73 2.07
N GLU A 477 -4.75 -11.28 0.84
CA GLU A 477 -6.09 -11.24 0.25
C GLU A 477 -6.61 -12.64 -0.09
N CYS A 478 -5.72 -13.55 -0.51
CA CYS A 478 -6.06 -14.94 -0.79
C CYS A 478 -6.50 -15.67 0.49
N LEU A 479 -5.68 -15.60 1.55
CA LEU A 479 -6.01 -16.21 2.83
C LEU A 479 -7.27 -15.60 3.45
N THR A 480 -7.45 -14.28 3.31
CA THR A 480 -8.67 -13.59 3.77
C THR A 480 -9.91 -14.09 3.03
N LEU A 481 -9.86 -14.20 1.69
CA LEU A 481 -10.98 -14.73 0.89
C LEU A 481 -11.37 -16.15 1.29
N LEU A 482 -10.38 -17.02 1.52
CA LEU A 482 -10.63 -18.42 1.94
C LEU A 482 -11.29 -18.49 3.32
N LEU A 483 -10.82 -17.69 4.29
CA LEU A 483 -11.41 -17.60 5.62
C LEU A 483 -12.85 -17.05 5.58
N GLU A 484 -13.08 -15.99 4.81
CA GLU A 484 -14.42 -15.39 4.64
C GLU A 484 -15.38 -16.35 3.92
N ALA A 485 -14.91 -17.13 2.95
CA ALA A 485 -15.71 -18.16 2.29
C ALA A 485 -16.09 -19.30 3.25
N ASP A 486 -15.17 -19.75 4.11
CA ASP A 486 -15.45 -20.78 5.14
C ASP A 486 -16.45 -20.28 6.19
N GLU A 487 -16.37 -19.01 6.57
CA GLU A 487 -17.34 -18.38 7.48
C GLU A 487 -18.73 -18.21 6.83
N ALA A 488 -18.78 -17.76 5.57
CA ALA A 488 -20.04 -17.63 4.84
C ALA A 488 -20.73 -18.99 4.64
N HIS A 489 -19.96 -20.02 4.33
CA HIS A 489 -20.41 -21.41 4.24
C HIS A 489 -21.03 -21.91 5.54
N GLN A 490 -20.36 -21.66 6.68
CA GLN A 490 -20.90 -22.01 8.00
C GLN A 490 -22.21 -21.30 8.32
N LYS A 491 -22.31 -20.00 8.01
CA LYS A 491 -23.57 -19.25 8.20
C LYS A 491 -24.71 -19.85 7.38
N GLN A 492 -24.43 -20.32 6.16
CA GLN A 492 -25.42 -20.95 5.28
C GLN A 492 -25.83 -22.35 5.75
N GLN A 493 -24.92 -23.14 6.34
CA GLN A 493 -25.21 -24.44 6.92
C GLN A 493 -26.19 -24.36 8.10
N VAL A 494 -26.06 -23.35 8.97
CA VAL A 494 -26.92 -23.16 10.16
C VAL A 494 -28.41 -23.04 9.79
N ILE A 495 -28.73 -22.67 8.55
CA ILE A 495 -30.12 -22.43 8.08
C ILE A 495 -30.62 -23.55 7.17
N GLY A 496 -29.85 -24.64 7.02
CA GLY A 496 -30.29 -25.82 6.27
C GLY A 496 -30.25 -25.66 4.74
N LEU A 497 -29.52 -24.66 4.22
CA LEU A 497 -29.29 -24.51 2.77
C LEU A 497 -28.29 -25.54 2.20
N MET A 498 -27.63 -26.33 3.06
CA MET A 498 -26.55 -27.26 2.70
C MET A 498 -26.67 -28.60 3.43
N MET A 499 -26.22 -29.68 2.78
CA MET A 499 -26.49 -31.07 3.22
C MET A 499 -25.41 -31.68 4.12
N ALA A 500 -24.18 -31.16 4.15
CA ALA A 500 -23.07 -31.76 4.91
C ALA A 500 -22.60 -30.84 6.05
N ARG A 501 -22.37 -31.40 7.25
CA ARG A 501 -21.78 -30.70 8.43
C ARG A 501 -20.25 -30.56 8.33
N SER A 502 -19.71 -30.43 7.12
CA SER A 502 -18.25 -30.39 6.89
C SER A 502 -17.79 -29.00 6.50
N ARG A 503 -16.76 -28.47 7.17
CA ARG A 503 -16.08 -27.23 6.77
C ARG A 503 -15.37 -27.42 5.42
N ILE A 504 -15.32 -26.35 4.62
CA ILE A 504 -14.59 -26.32 3.33
C ILE A 504 -13.08 -26.23 3.52
N LEU A 505 -12.61 -25.67 4.64
CA LEU A 505 -11.20 -25.68 5.03
C LEU A 505 -10.93 -26.77 6.07
N ASN A 506 -9.71 -27.32 6.06
CA ASN A 506 -9.23 -28.11 7.18
C ASN A 506 -9.10 -27.23 8.44
N PRO A 507 -9.44 -27.73 9.64
CA PRO A 507 -9.31 -26.96 10.88
C PRO A 507 -7.90 -26.40 11.11
N THR A 508 -6.87 -27.21 10.84
CA THR A 508 -5.46 -26.81 10.98
C THR A 508 -5.08 -25.71 9.99
N ASP A 509 -5.45 -25.85 8.71
CA ASP A 509 -5.20 -24.82 7.69
C ASP A 509 -5.93 -23.53 8.01
N ARG A 510 -7.15 -23.62 8.54
CA ARG A 510 -7.93 -22.46 8.97
C ARG A 510 -7.24 -21.71 10.11
N ASP A 511 -6.73 -22.42 11.13
CA ASP A 511 -6.00 -21.80 12.23
C ASP A 511 -4.69 -21.15 11.75
N LEU A 512 -3.96 -21.84 10.87
CA LEU A 512 -2.75 -21.32 10.23
C LEU A 512 -3.04 -20.02 9.47
N PHE A 513 -4.06 -20.02 8.62
CA PHE A 513 -4.44 -18.85 7.82
C PHE A 513 -4.91 -17.70 8.71
N ASP A 514 -5.72 -17.96 9.75
CA ASP A 514 -6.16 -16.94 10.70
C ASP A 514 -4.96 -16.31 11.44
N ARG A 515 -3.98 -17.12 11.85
CA ARG A 515 -2.75 -16.61 12.50
C ARG A 515 -1.93 -15.75 11.55
N LEU A 516 -1.71 -16.17 10.31
CA LEU A 516 -0.94 -15.41 9.32
C LEU A 516 -1.61 -14.09 8.95
N VAL A 517 -2.94 -14.10 8.76
CA VAL A 517 -3.74 -12.89 8.52
C VAL A 517 -3.68 -11.96 9.73
N THR A 518 -3.81 -12.49 10.94
CA THR A 518 -3.72 -11.71 12.19
C THR A 518 -2.34 -11.10 12.37
N TYR A 519 -1.27 -11.85 12.08
CA TYR A 519 0.12 -11.36 12.12
C TYR A 519 0.33 -10.16 11.19
N LYS A 520 -0.12 -10.26 9.93
CA LYS A 520 0.05 -9.19 8.95
C LYS A 520 -0.79 -7.96 9.27
N ARG A 521 -2.03 -8.15 9.70
CA ARG A 521 -2.90 -7.05 10.14
C ARG A 521 -2.32 -6.34 11.37
N LEU A 522 -1.67 -7.06 12.28
CA LEU A 522 -0.96 -6.45 13.41
C LEU A 522 0.23 -5.61 12.95
N GLU A 523 1.02 -6.12 12.01
CA GLU A 523 2.17 -5.42 11.44
C GLU A 523 1.76 -4.09 10.76
N GLU A 524 0.66 -4.09 10.00
CA GLU A 524 0.09 -2.88 9.37
C GLU A 524 -0.45 -1.85 10.38
N LYS A 525 -0.67 -2.26 11.64
CA LYS A 525 -1.28 -1.42 12.70
C LYS A 525 -0.29 -1.08 13.81
N LEU A 526 0.99 -0.94 13.47
CA LEU A 526 2.02 -0.45 14.40
C LEU A 526 2.19 1.08 14.41
N ASP A 527 1.55 1.78 13.46
CA ASP A 527 1.56 3.23 13.34
C ASP A 527 0.41 4.00 14.03
N PRO A 528 -0.80 3.44 14.25
CA PRO A 528 -1.87 4.15 14.96
C PRO A 528 -1.42 4.70 16.32
N GLN A 529 -1.85 5.93 16.60
CA GLN A 529 -1.55 6.60 17.86
C GLN A 529 -2.43 6.02 18.98
N LEU A 530 -1.78 5.57 20.04
CA LEU A 530 -2.38 5.15 21.30
C LEU A 530 -2.18 6.25 22.34
N THR A 531 -3.18 6.47 23.19
CA THR A 531 -3.05 7.40 24.32
C THR A 531 -2.39 6.69 25.50
N ALA A 532 -1.13 7.02 25.77
CA ALA A 532 -0.40 6.55 26.96
C ALA A 532 -0.52 7.57 28.10
N GLN A 533 -0.81 7.07 29.30
CA GLN A 533 -0.80 7.85 30.54
C GLN A 533 0.51 7.60 31.27
N VAL A 534 1.42 8.57 31.19
CA VAL A 534 2.74 8.53 31.84
C VAL A 534 2.76 9.44 33.06
N PRO A 535 3.64 9.19 34.05
CA PRO A 535 3.94 10.14 35.12
C PRO A 535 4.21 11.54 34.57
N PHE A 536 3.68 12.55 35.25
CA PHE A 536 3.72 13.96 34.83
C PHE A 536 5.09 14.38 34.27
N ILE A 537 5.10 15.01 33.09
CA ILE A 537 6.32 15.54 32.46
C ILE A 537 6.21 17.07 32.41
N PRO A 538 7.19 17.82 32.95
CA PRO A 538 7.25 19.26 32.74
C PRO A 538 7.53 19.54 31.26
N ASN A 539 6.50 19.99 30.52
CA ASN A 539 6.59 20.23 29.07
C ASN A 539 7.37 21.51 28.74
N ARG A 540 8.10 21.48 27.61
CA ARG A 540 8.54 22.66 26.85
C ARG A 540 7.90 22.56 25.46
N THR A 541 6.82 23.30 25.19
CA THR A 541 6.32 23.47 23.83
C THR A 541 7.02 24.66 23.20
N MET A 542 7.94 24.42 22.25
CA MET A 542 8.35 25.46 21.30
C MET A 542 7.35 25.45 20.15
N THR A 543 6.38 26.36 20.18
CA THR A 543 5.58 26.71 19.01
C THR A 543 6.33 27.78 18.22
N SER A 544 6.48 27.57 16.91
CA SER A 544 7.21 28.43 15.97
C SER A 544 6.52 29.78 15.68
N SER A 545 5.50 30.16 16.46
CA SER A 545 4.74 31.38 16.28
C SER A 545 4.60 32.08 17.63
N LEU A 546 5.29 33.22 17.75
CA LEU A 546 5.36 34.14 18.89
C LEU A 546 6.09 33.63 20.16
N SER A 547 6.91 34.54 20.70
CA SER A 547 7.91 34.40 21.74
C SER A 547 7.37 34.13 23.16
N THR A 548 6.66 33.03 23.37
CA THR A 548 6.27 32.57 24.72
C THR A 548 6.65 31.10 24.91
N SER A 549 7.86 30.85 25.40
CA SER A 549 8.24 29.56 25.97
C SER A 549 7.39 29.33 27.22
N SER A 550 6.30 28.57 27.13
CA SER A 550 5.54 28.11 28.30
C SER A 550 6.47 27.29 29.17
N THR A 551 6.89 27.89 30.28
CA THR A 551 7.86 27.35 31.21
C THR A 551 7.08 26.97 32.47
N LEU A 552 7.14 25.70 32.89
CA LEU A 552 6.37 25.23 34.03
C LEU A 552 6.86 25.87 35.34
N LEU A 553 6.09 26.81 35.89
CA LEU A 553 6.37 27.48 37.15
C LEU A 553 5.61 26.81 38.30
N ALA A 554 6.33 26.09 39.17
CA ALA A 554 5.77 25.45 40.36
C ALA A 554 6.55 25.83 41.61
N SER A 555 6.05 25.47 42.79
CA SER A 555 6.74 25.83 44.04
C SER A 555 8.13 25.20 44.12
N VAL A 556 9.12 25.97 44.59
CA VAL A 556 10.55 25.58 44.64
C VAL A 556 10.76 24.35 45.52
N GLY A 557 9.90 24.17 46.53
CA GLY A 557 10.06 23.13 47.54
C GLY A 557 11.09 23.53 48.60
N PRO A 558 11.53 22.58 49.44
CA PRO A 558 12.46 22.84 50.53
C PRO A 558 13.76 23.50 50.05
N LEU A 559 14.24 24.47 50.82
CA LEU A 559 15.40 25.30 50.52
C LEU A 559 16.54 25.05 51.52
N VAL A 560 17.77 25.17 51.03
CA VAL A 560 19.01 25.12 51.82
C VAL A 560 19.88 26.31 51.40
N THR A 561 20.44 27.05 52.36
CA THR A 561 21.38 28.13 52.07
C THR A 561 22.73 27.57 51.64
N CYS A 562 23.18 27.89 50.44
CA CYS A 562 24.48 27.44 49.92
C CYS A 562 25.64 28.11 50.67
N ARG A 563 26.61 27.31 51.15
CA ARG A 563 27.77 27.83 51.91
C ARG A 563 28.72 28.71 51.10
N GLU A 564 28.75 28.57 49.77
CA GLU A 564 29.65 29.33 48.92
C GLU A 564 29.00 30.63 48.43
N CYS A 565 27.82 30.56 47.79
CA CYS A 565 27.17 31.75 47.26
C CYS A 565 26.18 32.44 48.20
N GLN A 566 25.91 31.88 49.38
CA GLN A 566 25.00 32.44 50.40
C GLN A 566 23.56 32.69 49.93
N TYR A 567 23.13 32.08 48.82
CA TYR A 567 21.75 32.14 48.33
C TYR A 567 20.95 30.89 48.76
N PRO A 568 19.65 31.03 49.05
CA PRO A 568 18.76 29.89 49.28
C PRO A 568 18.53 29.11 47.98
N ARG A 569 18.74 27.79 48.01
CA ARG A 569 18.65 26.89 46.85
C ARG A 569 17.74 25.70 47.13
N SER A 570 17.01 25.25 46.12
CA SER A 570 16.22 24.01 46.20
C SER A 570 17.13 22.82 46.51
N VAL A 571 16.66 21.93 47.40
CA VAL A 571 17.32 20.65 47.70
C VAL A 571 17.65 19.85 46.42
N THR A 572 16.85 19.99 45.38
CA THR A 572 17.01 19.27 44.10
C THR A 572 18.28 19.63 43.31
N ILE A 573 18.95 20.74 43.64
CA ILE A 573 20.20 21.16 42.99
C ILE A 573 21.38 21.22 43.97
N MET A 574 21.19 20.81 45.21
CA MET A 574 22.27 20.80 46.20
C MET A 574 23.21 19.62 45.95
N GLY A 575 24.52 19.86 46.02
CA GLY A 575 25.59 18.87 45.94
C GLY A 575 26.20 18.59 47.30
N THR A 576 27.44 18.08 47.38
CA THR A 576 28.11 17.75 48.65
C THR A 576 28.47 19.01 49.45
N ASP A 577 28.74 18.84 50.75
CA ASP A 577 29.30 19.86 51.66
C ASP A 577 28.47 21.14 51.81
N GLY A 578 27.16 21.08 51.55
CA GLY A 578 26.28 22.26 51.63
C GLY A 578 26.48 23.25 50.49
N LYS A 579 27.11 22.84 49.39
CA LYS A 579 27.28 23.66 48.18
C LYS A 579 26.26 23.29 47.11
N CYS A 580 25.77 24.28 46.36
CA CYS A 580 24.85 24.02 45.26
C CYS A 580 25.61 23.59 43.99
N GLY A 581 24.96 22.80 43.14
CA GLY A 581 25.54 22.30 41.88
C GLY A 581 25.94 23.40 40.89
N ILE A 582 25.45 24.63 41.07
CA ILE A 582 25.92 25.80 40.31
C ILE A 582 27.32 26.20 40.80
N CYS A 583 27.54 26.31 42.12
CA CYS A 583 28.86 26.63 42.67
C CYS A 583 29.90 25.52 42.43
N LEU A 584 29.45 24.27 42.37
CA LEU A 584 30.29 23.11 42.12
C LEU A 584 30.56 22.83 40.63
N ALA A 585 29.98 23.60 39.71
CA ALA A 585 30.24 23.46 38.29
C ALA A 585 31.56 24.14 37.89
N GLU A 586 32.16 23.66 36.79
CA GLU A 586 33.33 24.28 36.18
C GLU A 586 32.90 25.43 35.25
N TYR A 587 33.64 26.55 35.30
CA TYR A 587 33.39 27.77 34.52
C TYR A 587 34.68 28.22 33.85
N ALA A 588 34.57 28.92 32.72
CA ALA A 588 35.75 29.43 32.02
C ALA A 588 36.43 30.58 32.79
N ASP A 589 35.63 31.40 33.50
CA ASP A 589 36.12 32.51 34.31
C ASP A 589 35.18 32.86 35.49
N ASP A 590 35.68 33.67 36.43
CA ASP A 590 34.95 34.07 37.65
C ASP A 590 33.76 34.99 37.36
N TRP A 591 33.81 35.76 36.26
CA TRP A 591 32.71 36.63 35.84
C TRP A 591 31.50 35.79 35.39
N GLU A 592 31.75 34.74 34.62
CA GLU A 592 30.77 33.76 34.18
C GLU A 592 30.15 33.04 35.38
N LYS A 593 30.98 32.61 36.33
CA LYS A 593 30.55 31.99 37.59
C LYS A 593 29.64 32.93 38.38
N GLY A 594 30.04 34.19 38.57
CA GLY A 594 29.28 35.21 39.30
C GLY A 594 27.90 35.47 38.69
N LYS A 595 27.82 35.53 37.35
CA LYS A 595 26.55 35.69 36.62
C LYS A 595 25.64 34.47 36.77
N CYS A 596 26.18 33.25 36.71
CA CYS A 596 25.39 32.02 36.85
C CYS A 596 24.86 31.83 38.26
N VAL A 597 25.66 32.19 39.26
CA VAL A 597 25.29 32.11 40.67
C VAL A 597 24.21 33.14 41.02
N SER A 598 24.25 34.36 40.51
CA SER A 598 23.25 35.39 40.83
C SER A 598 21.95 35.29 39.99
N ALA A 599 21.93 34.47 38.94
CA ALA A 599 20.79 34.38 38.03
C ALA A 599 19.52 33.78 38.67
N GLY A 600 18.40 34.49 38.52
CA GLY A 600 17.05 34.02 38.84
C GLY A 600 16.84 33.60 40.30
N VAL A 601 17.62 34.16 41.23
CA VAL A 601 17.53 33.93 42.68
C VAL A 601 17.63 35.24 43.44
N SER A 602 16.93 35.33 44.57
CA SER A 602 17.08 36.41 45.55
C SER A 602 17.16 35.83 46.97
N LYS A 603 17.51 36.65 47.96
CA LYS A 603 17.63 36.21 49.37
C LYS A 603 16.27 35.98 50.04
N ASP A 604 15.20 36.54 49.48
CA ASP A 604 13.81 36.48 49.91
C ASP A 604 13.01 35.30 49.29
N VAL A 605 13.65 34.43 48.51
CA VAL A 605 13.02 33.22 47.97
C VAL A 605 12.56 32.29 49.09
N THR A 606 11.30 31.87 49.06
CA THR A 606 10.70 30.93 50.00
C THR A 606 10.35 29.60 49.33
N ALA A 607 10.01 28.57 50.11
CA ALA A 607 9.67 27.25 49.58
C ALA A 607 8.41 27.25 48.67
N THR A 608 7.55 28.26 48.82
CA THR A 608 6.31 28.43 48.03
C THR A 608 6.53 29.26 46.77
N SER A 609 7.62 30.04 46.67
CA SER A 609 8.02 30.82 45.50
C SER A 609 8.02 29.95 44.24
N LYS A 610 7.69 30.53 43.09
CA LYS A 610 7.54 29.80 41.83
C LYS A 610 8.84 29.77 41.05
N ILE A 611 9.23 28.59 40.57
CA ILE A 611 10.43 28.37 39.76
C ILE A 611 10.17 27.32 38.69
N THR A 612 11.04 27.32 37.68
CA THR A 612 11.00 26.36 36.58
C THR A 612 11.46 24.99 37.00
N TRP A 613 10.65 23.99 36.64
CA TRP A 613 10.99 22.58 36.75
C TRP A 613 11.31 21.97 35.39
N VAL A 614 12.33 21.12 35.35
CA VAL A 614 12.73 20.36 34.15
C VAL A 614 12.98 18.89 34.51
N GLU A 615 13.12 18.05 33.49
CA GLU A 615 13.47 16.64 33.63
C GLU A 615 14.83 16.36 32.99
N CYS A 616 15.67 15.59 33.70
CA CYS A 616 16.99 15.20 33.22
C CYS A 616 16.91 14.42 31.90
N THR A 617 17.71 14.79 30.90
CA THR A 617 17.75 14.10 29.59
C THR A 617 18.46 12.75 29.62
N SER A 618 19.29 12.48 30.63
CA SER A 618 19.95 11.19 30.80
C SER A 618 18.94 10.06 31.00
N GLY A 619 19.03 9.02 30.17
CA GLY A 619 18.07 7.92 30.10
C GLY A 619 17.97 7.09 31.39
N SER A 620 19.07 6.94 32.14
CA SER A 620 19.08 6.23 33.43
C SER A 620 18.54 7.10 34.58
N CYS A 621 18.72 8.42 34.49
CA CYS A 621 18.34 9.39 35.53
C CYS A 621 16.87 9.81 35.45
N ARG A 622 16.44 10.51 34.38
CA ARG A 622 15.08 11.05 34.21
C ARG A 622 14.48 11.74 35.47
N ALA A 623 15.33 12.25 36.36
CA ALA A 623 14.89 12.87 37.59
C ALA A 623 14.49 14.33 37.34
N GLN A 624 13.50 14.80 38.08
CA GLN A 624 13.03 16.17 37.99
C GLN A 624 13.72 17.07 39.01
N TYR A 625 14.07 18.28 38.59
CA TYR A 625 14.80 19.26 39.39
C TYR A 625 14.48 20.68 38.92
N VAL A 626 14.84 21.69 39.73
CA VAL A 626 14.59 23.10 39.41
C VAL A 626 15.75 23.73 38.64
N VAL A 627 15.45 24.73 37.81
CA VAL A 627 16.45 25.53 37.08
C VAL A 627 16.24 27.01 37.38
N TYR A 628 17.31 27.69 37.80
CA TYR A 628 17.29 29.11 38.17
C TYR A 628 17.58 30.06 36.99
N CYS A 629 18.27 29.61 35.92
CA CYS A 629 18.59 30.46 34.77
C CYS A 629 18.09 29.83 33.46
N LEU A 630 17.07 30.43 32.83
CA LEU A 630 16.52 30.00 31.53
C LEU A 630 17.05 30.80 30.33
N GLN A 631 17.36 32.09 30.51
CA GLN A 631 17.68 33.00 29.39
C GLN A 631 18.98 32.61 28.66
N ARG A 632 19.92 31.93 29.33
CA ARG A 632 21.12 31.39 28.68
C ARG A 632 20.86 30.09 27.88
N TRP A 633 19.70 29.47 28.07
CA TRP A 633 19.23 28.26 27.37
C TRP A 633 18.32 28.57 26.17
N LEU A 634 18.13 29.85 25.85
CA LEU A 634 17.19 30.36 24.83
C LEU A 634 17.89 31.16 23.71
N TYR A 635 19.23 31.21 23.65
CA TYR A 635 19.95 31.91 22.57
C TYR A 635 19.79 31.16 21.24
N PRO A 636 19.27 31.80 20.18
CA PRO A 636 19.11 31.19 18.87
C PRO A 636 20.48 31.18 18.16
N GLY A 637 21.15 30.04 18.11
CA GLY A 637 22.41 29.88 17.39
C GLY A 637 23.38 28.84 17.95
N GLY A 638 23.19 28.38 19.19
CA GLY A 638 24.02 27.33 19.80
C GLY A 638 23.32 25.97 19.79
N TYR A 639 23.91 24.98 19.13
CA TYR A 639 23.56 23.57 19.34
C TYR A 639 23.90 23.17 20.79
N PHE A 640 22.90 23.02 21.67
CA PHE A 640 23.10 22.40 23.00
C PHE A 640 22.01 21.37 23.31
N PRO A 641 22.33 20.06 23.43
CA PRO A 641 21.33 19.01 23.63
C PRO A 641 21.02 18.60 25.09
N ASN A 642 21.75 19.06 26.12
CA ASN A 642 21.76 18.31 27.39
C ASN A 642 21.13 19.07 28.59
N LEU A 643 19.84 18.86 28.84
CA LEU A 643 19.14 19.19 30.11
C LEU A 643 19.55 18.19 31.23
N GLU A 644 20.81 17.78 31.29
CA GLU A 644 21.28 16.85 32.31
C GLU A 644 21.40 17.56 33.66
N CYS A 645 21.07 16.88 34.77
CA CYS A 645 21.28 17.44 36.10
C CYS A 645 22.78 17.53 36.45
N TYR A 646 23.14 18.36 37.44
CA TYR A 646 24.54 18.54 37.87
C TYR A 646 25.23 17.20 38.14
N TYR A 647 24.59 16.29 38.88
CA TYR A 647 25.13 14.95 39.18
C TYR A 647 25.48 14.13 37.93
N CYS A 648 24.66 14.20 36.89
CA CYS A 648 24.92 13.48 35.64
C CYS A 648 26.04 14.17 34.83
N ARG A 649 26.17 15.50 34.91
CA ARG A 649 27.24 16.23 34.22
C ARG A 649 28.60 16.05 34.89
N SER A 650 28.66 16.17 36.21
CA SER A 650 29.91 16.15 36.98
C SER A 650 30.47 14.73 37.20
N LYS A 651 29.61 13.76 37.54
CA LYS A 651 30.03 12.37 37.79
C LYS A 651 29.91 11.45 36.58
N GLY A 652 29.07 11.79 35.59
CA GLY A 652 28.96 11.02 34.34
C GLY A 652 30.21 11.10 33.45
N SER A 653 31.07 12.11 33.66
CA SER A 653 32.34 12.27 32.93
C SER A 653 33.54 11.66 33.66
N GLN A 654 33.44 11.35 34.95
CA GLN A 654 34.55 10.82 35.76
C GLN A 654 34.62 9.28 35.78
N ASP A 655 33.49 8.57 35.65
CA ASP A 655 33.44 7.10 35.78
C ASP A 655 33.09 6.39 34.46
N ASN A 656 33.96 6.49 33.46
CA ASN A 656 33.98 5.56 32.32
C ASN A 656 34.56 4.18 32.72
N SER A 657 34.23 3.66 33.90
CA SER A 657 34.59 2.29 34.27
C SER A 657 33.59 1.30 33.66
N GLU A 658 34.08 0.18 33.14
CA GLU A 658 33.28 -0.85 32.47
C GLU A 658 32.14 -1.42 33.33
N ASP A 659 32.18 -1.22 34.66
CA ASP A 659 31.19 -1.74 35.61
C ASP A 659 29.93 -0.86 35.71
N HIS A 660 30.01 0.45 35.47
CA HIS A 660 28.84 1.34 35.54
C HIS A 660 27.91 1.22 34.31
N ILE A 661 28.48 0.95 33.14
CA ILE A 661 27.73 0.67 31.90
C ILE A 661 26.92 -0.62 32.03
N LYS A 662 27.40 -1.60 32.81
CA LYS A 662 26.70 -2.87 33.06
C LYS A 662 25.55 -2.76 34.08
N GLN A 663 25.55 -1.75 34.98
CA GLN A 663 24.55 -1.64 36.07
C GLN A 663 23.42 -0.63 35.83
N ASN A 664 23.49 0.23 34.81
CA ASN A 664 22.39 1.15 34.43
C ASN A 664 21.90 2.06 35.59
N LYS A 665 22.76 2.36 36.58
CA LYS A 665 22.42 3.17 37.77
C LYS A 665 22.77 4.65 37.53
N SER A 666 21.80 5.52 37.82
CA SER A 666 21.99 6.98 37.75
C SER A 666 22.88 7.48 38.89
N PRO A 667 23.84 8.40 38.64
CA PRO A 667 24.67 9.00 39.69
C PRO A 667 23.91 10.03 40.54
N ALA A 668 22.73 10.47 40.11
CA ALA A 668 21.89 11.40 40.86
C ALA A 668 21.14 10.68 42.00
N PRO A 669 21.17 11.20 43.24
CA PRO A 669 20.37 10.66 44.34
C PRO A 669 18.90 11.00 44.12
N THR A 670 18.03 10.00 44.00
CA THR A 670 16.60 10.21 43.69
C THR A 670 15.66 9.57 44.68
N VAL A 671 14.53 10.21 44.96
CA VAL A 671 13.37 9.61 45.67
C VAL A 671 12.16 9.61 44.74
N GLN A 672 11.34 8.56 44.80
CA GLN A 672 10.14 8.42 43.99
C GLN A 672 8.90 8.98 44.70
N CYS A 673 8.13 9.82 44.01
CA CYS A 673 6.87 10.35 44.53
C CYS A 673 5.77 9.28 44.55
N ASN A 674 5.06 9.12 45.67
CA ASN A 674 3.96 8.16 45.80
C ASN A 674 2.72 8.50 44.95
N LYS A 675 2.47 9.78 44.66
CA LYS A 675 1.31 10.24 43.87
C LYS A 675 1.56 10.15 42.36
N CYS A 676 2.61 10.78 41.84
CA CYS A 676 2.88 10.83 40.40
C CYS A 676 3.83 9.74 39.91
N LEU A 677 4.58 9.07 40.79
CA LEU A 677 5.62 8.08 40.46
C LEU A 677 6.87 8.66 39.76
N ASN A 678 7.02 9.98 39.69
CA ASN A 678 8.25 10.61 39.20
C ASN A 678 9.38 10.49 40.22
N ARG A 679 10.61 10.41 39.69
CA ARG A 679 11.85 10.50 40.47
C ARG A 679 12.24 11.97 40.62
N MET A 680 12.53 12.40 41.83
CA MET A 680 13.02 13.76 42.13
C MET A 680 14.44 13.66 42.67
N ILE A 681 15.32 14.60 42.31
CA ILE A 681 16.65 14.66 42.93
C ILE A 681 16.50 15.04 44.39
N TRP A 682 16.97 14.18 45.29
CA TRP A 682 16.84 14.38 46.74
C TRP A 682 18.00 13.70 47.50
N PRO A 683 19.12 14.41 47.71
CA PRO A 683 20.29 13.88 48.38
C PRO A 683 20.01 13.49 49.85
N GLU A 684 20.63 12.41 50.32
CA GLU A 684 20.43 11.84 51.67
C GLU A 684 20.68 12.87 52.78
N GLN A 685 21.77 13.63 52.67
CA GLN A 685 22.18 14.68 53.63
C GLN A 685 21.14 15.80 53.84
N TYR A 686 20.12 15.89 52.99
CA TYR A 686 19.05 16.88 53.09
C TYR A 686 17.69 16.26 53.44
N ARG A 687 17.66 14.98 53.80
CA ARG A 687 16.48 14.29 54.33
C ARG A 687 16.43 14.47 55.84
N THR A 688 15.24 14.71 56.38
CA THR A 688 15.04 14.79 57.83
C THR A 688 15.10 13.38 58.44
N SER A 689 15.42 13.26 59.73
CA SER A 689 15.41 11.97 60.44
C SER A 689 14.05 11.26 60.45
N ALA A 690 12.96 12.00 60.23
CA ALA A 690 11.60 11.49 60.09
C ALA A 690 11.19 11.19 58.62
N PHE A 691 12.08 11.36 57.64
CA PHE A 691 11.77 11.19 56.23
C PHE A 691 11.54 9.71 55.89
N LYS A 692 10.36 9.40 55.35
CA LYS A 692 10.01 8.07 54.82
C LYS A 692 9.81 8.15 53.31
N GLU A 693 10.58 7.37 52.55
CA GLU A 693 10.49 7.37 51.09
C GLU A 693 9.09 6.96 50.57
N SER A 694 8.40 6.05 51.25
CA SER A 694 7.04 5.60 50.90
C SER A 694 6.00 6.72 50.91
N ASP A 695 6.22 7.73 51.75
CA ASP A 695 5.24 8.77 52.03
C ASP A 695 5.55 10.06 51.25
N PHE A 696 6.64 10.05 50.46
CA PHE A 696 7.13 11.23 49.76
C PHE A 696 6.17 11.70 48.67
N VAL A 697 5.74 12.96 48.78
CA VAL A 697 4.97 13.69 47.76
C VAL A 697 5.84 14.82 47.20
N CYS A 698 6.05 14.83 45.88
CA CYS A 698 6.92 15.84 45.27
C CYS A 698 6.29 17.25 45.24
N PRO A 699 7.09 18.32 45.19
CA PRO A 699 6.59 19.71 45.16
C PRO A 699 5.62 20.01 44.01
N LEU A 700 5.74 19.30 42.88
CA LEU A 700 4.81 19.43 41.75
C LEU A 700 3.41 18.91 42.12
N CYS A 701 3.30 17.75 42.78
CA CYS A 701 2.03 17.23 43.25
C CYS A 701 1.43 18.09 44.37
N THR A 702 2.26 18.62 45.28
CA THR A 702 1.81 19.54 46.32
C THR A 702 1.32 20.88 45.74
N SER A 703 1.85 21.28 44.58
CA SER A 703 1.41 22.49 43.85
C SER A 703 0.13 22.31 43.04
N GLY A 704 -0.54 21.15 43.11
CA GLY A 704 -1.81 20.89 42.43
C GLY A 704 -1.70 20.39 40.99
N TYR A 705 -0.50 20.06 40.49
CA TYR A 705 -0.36 19.46 39.16
C TYR A 705 -0.85 18.00 39.15
N GLY A 706 -1.60 17.64 38.12
CA GLY A 706 -2.12 16.29 37.93
C GLY A 706 -1.01 15.22 37.91
N PRO A 707 -1.28 14.00 38.40
CA PRO A 707 -0.25 12.97 38.56
C PRO A 707 0.28 12.40 37.23
N THR A 708 -0.44 12.61 36.13
CA THR A 708 -0.16 12.01 34.83
C THR A 708 -0.27 13.01 33.69
N THR A 709 0.52 12.77 32.63
CA THR A 709 0.41 13.44 31.34
C THR A 709 -0.08 12.43 30.31
N GLU A 710 -1.03 12.83 29.46
CA GLU A 710 -1.46 12.02 28.32
C GLU A 710 -0.58 12.30 27.11
N LEU A 711 0.01 11.25 26.54
CA LEU A 711 0.86 11.32 25.35
C LEU A 711 0.27 10.45 24.26
N LYS A 712 0.33 10.93 23.02
CA LYS A 712 0.06 10.10 21.85
C LYS A 712 1.33 9.38 21.45
N VAL A 713 1.34 8.06 21.61
CA VAL A 713 2.48 7.20 21.29
C VAL A 713 2.09 6.12 20.29
N THR A 714 3.02 5.69 19.45
CA THR A 714 2.81 4.55 18.56
C THR A 714 3.44 3.28 19.16
N PRO A 715 2.94 2.07 18.82
CA PRO A 715 3.61 0.81 19.14
C PRO A 715 5.10 0.79 18.78
N TYR A 716 5.49 1.41 17.65
CA TYR A 716 6.90 1.57 17.26
C TYR A 716 7.72 2.39 18.27
N GLN A 717 7.16 3.47 18.82
CA GLN A 717 7.85 4.28 19.82
C GLN A 717 8.06 3.51 21.14
N LEU A 718 7.15 2.59 21.47
CA LEU A 718 7.25 1.74 22.66
C LEU A 718 8.25 0.58 22.50
N PHE A 719 8.60 0.20 21.27
CA PHE A 719 9.46 -0.96 21.00
C PHE A 719 10.81 -0.89 21.72
N ARG A 720 11.44 0.29 21.75
CA ARG A 720 12.80 0.47 22.31
C ARG A 720 12.92 -0.01 23.76
N GLU A 721 11.86 0.12 24.55
CA GLU A 721 11.87 -0.17 25.99
C GLU A 721 11.08 -1.42 26.37
N ASN A 722 10.18 -1.91 25.50
CA ASN A 722 9.23 -2.97 25.85
C ASN A 722 9.32 -4.21 24.97
N THR A 723 10.11 -4.18 23.88
CA THR A 723 10.00 -5.14 22.77
C THR A 723 8.57 -5.24 22.22
N PHE A 724 8.29 -6.18 21.32
CA PHE A 724 6.94 -6.47 20.84
C PHE A 724 6.32 -7.73 21.45
N SER A 725 6.94 -8.32 22.48
CA SER A 725 6.44 -9.51 23.18
C SER A 725 5.05 -9.32 23.82
N TRP A 726 4.63 -8.07 24.04
CA TRP A 726 3.30 -7.71 24.50
C TRP A 726 2.21 -7.76 23.41
N LEU A 727 2.61 -7.91 22.14
CA LEU A 727 1.73 -8.10 20.97
C LEU A 727 1.85 -9.51 20.40
N VAL A 728 3.08 -9.99 20.18
CA VAL A 728 3.35 -11.28 19.52
C VAL A 728 4.42 -12.03 20.30
N GLN A 729 4.16 -13.29 20.66
CA GLN A 729 5.13 -14.15 21.36
C GLN A 729 5.66 -15.28 20.46
N GLY A 730 6.73 -15.92 20.95
CA GLY A 730 7.46 -17.03 20.31
C GLY A 730 8.19 -16.67 19.01
N ILE A 731 8.39 -15.38 18.78
CA ILE A 731 9.37 -14.83 17.85
C ILE A 731 10.68 -14.68 18.62
N SER A 732 11.78 -15.27 18.14
CA SER A 732 13.07 -15.13 18.83
C SER A 732 13.55 -13.67 18.76
N TYR A 733 14.35 -13.22 19.74
CA TYR A 733 14.93 -11.87 19.70
C TYR A 733 15.77 -11.62 18.42
N GLN A 734 16.34 -12.70 17.85
CA GLN A 734 17.08 -12.67 16.58
C GLN A 734 16.16 -12.43 15.36
N ASP A 735 14.87 -12.72 15.46
CA ASP A 735 13.92 -12.61 14.36
C ASP A 735 13.45 -11.18 14.06
N LYS A 736 13.75 -10.17 14.91
CA LYS A 736 13.48 -8.73 14.70
C LYS A 736 12.09 -8.45 14.07
N TRP A 737 11.01 -8.82 14.75
CA TRP A 737 9.66 -8.41 14.34
C TRP A 737 9.40 -6.95 14.74
N PRO A 738 8.72 -6.15 13.89
CA PRO A 738 8.29 -6.43 12.52
C PRO A 738 9.47 -6.39 11.54
N ARG A 739 9.55 -7.39 10.65
CA ARG A 739 10.44 -7.34 9.49
C ARG A 739 9.71 -6.59 8.38
N ARG A 740 9.95 -5.28 8.26
CA ARG A 740 9.28 -4.44 7.26
C ARG A 740 9.33 -5.10 5.88
N ASN A 741 8.17 -5.24 5.26
CA ASN A 741 7.95 -5.81 3.92
C ASN A 741 8.22 -7.32 3.79
N GLU A 742 8.30 -8.08 4.89
CA GLU A 742 8.31 -9.55 4.77
C GLU A 742 6.95 -10.01 4.19
N SER A 743 6.92 -10.91 3.21
CA SER A 743 5.66 -11.47 2.69
C SER A 743 5.18 -12.64 3.56
N ILE A 744 3.91 -13.03 3.45
CA ILE A 744 3.42 -14.25 4.14
C ILE A 744 4.19 -15.48 3.65
N PHE A 745 4.47 -15.55 2.36
CA PHE A 745 5.31 -16.59 1.78
C PHE A 745 6.67 -16.69 2.50
N GLN A 746 7.37 -15.57 2.67
CA GLN A 746 8.67 -15.54 3.37
C GLN A 746 8.58 -16.00 4.83
N ILE A 747 7.48 -15.66 5.53
CA ILE A 747 7.24 -16.14 6.90
C ILE A 747 7.12 -17.67 6.91
N VAL A 748 6.32 -18.23 6.01
CA VAL A 748 6.09 -19.67 5.91
C VAL A 748 7.34 -20.42 5.44
N SER A 749 8.07 -19.89 4.46
CA SER A 749 9.35 -20.46 4.00
C SER A 749 10.40 -20.50 5.12
N ARG A 750 10.40 -19.50 6.02
CA ARG A 750 11.37 -19.41 7.12
C ARG A 750 11.01 -20.30 8.30
N MET A 751 9.75 -20.25 8.73
CA MET A 751 9.31 -20.90 9.98
C MET A 751 8.69 -22.27 9.76
N GLY A 752 8.26 -22.58 8.54
CA GLY A 752 7.35 -23.68 8.26
C GLY A 752 5.94 -23.40 8.78
N THR A 753 4.96 -24.14 8.26
CA THR A 753 3.55 -24.05 8.65
C THR A 753 3.35 -24.47 10.11
N GLU A 754 3.99 -25.57 10.52
CA GLU A 754 4.01 -26.05 11.91
C GLU A 754 4.72 -25.09 12.87
N GLY A 755 5.80 -24.43 12.42
CA GLY A 755 6.50 -23.44 13.23
C GLY A 755 5.67 -22.18 13.45
N VAL A 756 4.84 -21.78 12.48
CA VAL A 756 3.88 -20.68 12.67
C VAL A 756 2.82 -21.04 13.71
N LEU A 757 2.21 -22.23 13.61
CA LEU A 757 1.18 -22.69 14.54
C LEU A 757 1.68 -22.84 15.97
N SER A 758 2.85 -23.46 16.14
CA SER A 758 3.41 -23.78 17.46
C SER A 758 4.11 -22.60 18.14
N ARG A 759 4.75 -21.71 17.38
CA ARG A 759 5.57 -20.63 17.96
C ARG A 759 4.82 -19.31 18.05
N ILE A 760 3.94 -18.98 17.10
CA ILE A 760 3.31 -17.65 17.08
C ILE A 760 2.03 -17.65 17.91
N SER A 761 2.05 -16.86 18.98
CA SER A 761 0.84 -16.50 19.74
C SER A 761 0.67 -14.99 19.80
N PHE A 762 -0.58 -14.53 19.90
CA PHE A 762 -0.93 -13.11 19.95
C PHE A 762 -1.44 -12.74 21.34
N PHE A 763 -1.03 -11.57 21.81
CA PHE A 763 -1.45 -10.96 23.05
C PHE A 763 -1.33 -11.87 24.29
N PRO A 764 -0.21 -11.84 25.02
CA PRO A 764 -0.01 -12.70 26.18
C PRO A 764 -1.13 -12.59 27.21
N SER A 765 -1.44 -13.72 27.87
CA SER A 765 -2.41 -13.77 28.98
C SER A 765 -2.01 -12.82 30.11
N SER A 766 -0.70 -12.74 30.43
CA SER A 766 -0.15 -11.74 31.34
C SER A 766 0.10 -10.43 30.60
N LYS A 767 -0.72 -9.40 30.86
CA LYS A 767 -0.54 -8.06 30.27
C LYS A 767 0.64 -7.32 30.94
N PRO A 768 1.77 -7.12 30.25
CA PRO A 768 2.96 -6.53 30.88
C PRO A 768 2.77 -5.03 31.17
N GLN A 769 3.56 -4.54 32.13
CA GLN A 769 3.67 -3.12 32.45
C GLN A 769 4.60 -2.44 31.44
N LEU A 770 4.02 -1.64 30.54
CA LEU A 770 4.77 -0.94 29.50
C LEU A 770 5.49 0.30 30.06
N ARG A 771 6.55 0.73 29.39
CA ARG A 771 7.39 1.89 29.70
C ARG A 771 7.54 2.84 28.51
N TYR A 772 7.75 4.11 28.79
CA TYR A 772 8.09 5.13 27.79
C TYR A 772 9.05 6.15 28.39
N ASN A 773 10.20 6.37 27.74
CA ASN A 773 11.31 7.18 28.23
C ASN A 773 11.75 6.79 29.66
N GLY A 774 11.73 5.50 29.99
CA GLY A 774 12.09 4.94 31.29
C GLY A 774 10.96 4.95 32.33
N LYS A 775 9.82 5.59 32.05
CA LYS A 775 8.69 5.73 32.98
C LYS A 775 7.60 4.68 32.75
N PRO A 776 6.97 4.13 33.81
CA PRO A 776 5.88 3.15 33.65
C PRO A 776 4.58 3.80 33.14
N ILE A 777 3.95 3.21 32.13
CA ILE A 777 2.67 3.63 31.56
C ILE A 777 1.51 3.08 32.40
N ARG A 778 0.76 3.94 33.09
CA ARG A 778 -0.28 3.49 34.04
C ARG A 778 -1.44 2.72 33.38
N ASN A 779 -1.77 3.08 32.14
CA ASN A 779 -2.88 2.48 31.41
C ASN A 779 -2.44 1.36 30.43
N SER A 780 -1.31 0.70 30.69
CA SER A 780 -0.77 -0.38 29.84
C SER A 780 -1.80 -1.45 29.46
N LYS A 781 -2.56 -1.96 30.44
CA LYS A 781 -3.62 -2.96 30.19
C LYS A 781 -4.70 -2.45 29.23
N LYS A 782 -5.10 -1.18 29.37
CA LYS A 782 -6.09 -0.53 28.49
C LYS A 782 -5.54 -0.40 27.08
N MET A 783 -4.26 -0.02 26.92
CA MET A 783 -3.61 0.07 25.60
C MET A 783 -3.54 -1.27 24.89
N ILE A 784 -3.15 -2.33 25.60
CA ILE A 784 -3.13 -3.70 25.05
C ILE A 784 -4.54 -4.13 24.63
N SER A 785 -5.55 -3.90 25.49
CA SER A 785 -6.95 -4.16 25.13
C SER A 785 -7.43 -3.33 23.93
N THR A 786 -6.97 -2.08 23.78
CA THR A 786 -7.28 -1.26 22.61
C THR A 786 -6.66 -1.85 21.35
N MET A 787 -5.42 -2.34 21.41
CA MET A 787 -4.78 -3.02 20.29
C MET A 787 -5.49 -4.33 19.93
N GLN A 788 -5.85 -5.15 20.93
CA GLN A 788 -6.68 -6.35 20.74
C GLN A 788 -7.97 -5.99 20.02
N LYS A 789 -8.69 -4.98 20.53
CA LYS A 789 -9.91 -4.47 19.90
C LYS A 789 -9.65 -3.95 18.49
N ILE A 790 -8.58 -3.22 18.20
CA ILE A 790 -8.30 -2.75 16.83
C ILE A 790 -8.17 -3.93 15.87
N VAL A 791 -7.50 -5.01 16.29
CA VAL A 791 -7.33 -6.23 15.48
C VAL A 791 -8.64 -7.00 15.31
N GLU A 792 -9.39 -7.21 16.40
CA GLU A 792 -10.70 -7.89 16.40
C GLU A 792 -11.77 -7.09 15.65
N ILE A 793 -11.78 -5.77 15.84
CA ILE A 793 -12.60 -4.83 15.09
C ILE A 793 -12.21 -4.95 13.62
N ASN A 794 -10.96 -5.16 13.21
CA ASN A 794 -10.67 -5.39 11.80
C ASN A 794 -11.08 -6.78 11.30
N LYS A 795 -11.22 -7.79 12.17
CA LYS A 795 -11.89 -9.07 11.80
C LYS A 795 -13.40 -8.87 11.56
N SER A 796 -14.03 -7.90 12.24
CA SER A 796 -15.49 -7.69 12.25
C SER A 796 -16.00 -6.45 11.49
N ARG A 797 -15.20 -5.39 11.32
CA ARG A 797 -15.44 -4.14 10.56
C ARG A 797 -14.91 -4.19 9.13
N ASP A 798 -14.31 -5.29 8.71
CA ASP A 798 -14.36 -5.70 7.30
C ASP A 798 -15.79 -6.16 6.94
N TYR A 799 -16.82 -5.48 7.46
CA TYR A 799 -18.06 -5.30 6.72
C TYR A 799 -17.61 -4.60 5.42
N LYS A 800 -17.28 -5.41 4.44
CA LYS A 800 -17.05 -4.99 3.08
C LYS A 800 -18.39 -5.12 2.41
N CYS A 801 -18.75 -4.15 1.58
CA CYS A 801 -19.91 -4.32 0.70
C CYS A 801 -19.70 -5.63 -0.10
N SER A 802 -20.67 -6.54 -0.06
CA SER A 802 -20.59 -7.82 -0.78
C SER A 802 -20.53 -7.65 -2.30
N LEU A 803 -20.81 -6.45 -2.83
CA LEU A 803 -20.75 -6.14 -4.26
C LEU A 803 -19.47 -5.40 -4.66
N CYS A 804 -19.08 -4.31 -3.97
CA CYS A 804 -17.90 -3.50 -4.33
C CYS A 804 -16.64 -3.79 -3.51
N PHE A 805 -16.75 -4.59 -2.44
CA PHE A 805 -15.66 -4.95 -1.54
C PHE A 805 -14.95 -3.78 -0.83
N SER A 806 -15.51 -2.57 -0.93
CA SER A 806 -15.05 -1.39 -0.17
C SER A 806 -15.51 -1.46 1.29
N ALA A 807 -14.67 -0.98 2.20
CA ALA A 807 -14.98 -0.88 3.62
C ALA A 807 -15.99 0.25 3.90
N PHE A 808 -16.89 0.06 4.88
CA PHE A 808 -17.80 1.12 5.33
C PHE A 808 -17.05 2.12 6.22
N TYR A 809 -16.85 3.36 5.75
CA TYR A 809 -16.17 4.38 6.55
C TYR A 809 -17.11 5.08 7.56
N TYR A 810 -18.42 5.20 7.28
CA TYR A 810 -19.33 5.98 8.13
C TYR A 810 -20.79 5.49 8.21
N ASN A 811 -21.19 4.47 7.44
CA ASN A 811 -22.59 4.01 7.39
C ASN A 811 -22.72 2.55 7.85
N HIS A 812 -23.76 2.27 8.63
CA HIS A 812 -24.11 0.91 9.01
C HIS A 812 -24.38 0.06 7.75
N PRO A 813 -23.89 -1.19 7.69
CA PRO A 813 -24.15 -2.05 6.56
C PRO A 813 -25.65 -2.32 6.44
N LEU A 814 -26.19 -2.18 5.24
CA LEU A 814 -27.60 -2.40 4.96
C LEU A 814 -27.80 -3.82 4.40
N PRO A 815 -28.90 -4.50 4.76
CA PRO A 815 -29.19 -5.81 4.19
C PRO A 815 -29.42 -5.67 2.68
N ALA A 816 -28.88 -6.61 1.90
CA ALA A 816 -29.00 -6.56 0.44
C ALA A 816 -30.45 -6.61 -0.03
N CYS A 817 -31.29 -7.43 0.61
CA CYS A 817 -32.71 -7.57 0.22
C CYS A 817 -33.69 -7.72 1.39
N GLY A 818 -33.20 -7.78 2.63
CA GLY A 818 -34.02 -7.89 3.85
C GLY A 818 -34.80 -9.21 4.02
N ARG A 819 -34.57 -10.21 3.16
CA ARG A 819 -35.23 -11.54 3.25
C ARG A 819 -34.46 -12.45 4.19
N ASP A 820 -35.19 -13.26 4.95
CA ASP A 820 -34.60 -14.31 5.78
C ASP A 820 -33.77 -15.29 4.94
N GLY A 821 -32.60 -15.66 5.46
CA GLY A 821 -31.61 -16.49 4.78
C GLY A 821 -30.68 -15.76 3.80
N CYS A 822 -30.78 -14.43 3.65
CA CYS A 822 -29.80 -13.62 2.91
C CYS A 822 -28.96 -12.77 3.87
N PHE A 823 -27.70 -13.16 4.10
CA PHE A 823 -26.77 -12.48 5.01
C PHE A 823 -25.95 -11.37 4.36
N GLN A 824 -26.16 -11.13 3.07
CA GLN A 824 -25.32 -10.22 2.31
C GLN A 824 -25.66 -8.78 2.63
N GLN A 825 -24.61 -7.96 2.71
CA GLN A 825 -24.70 -6.55 3.07
C GLN A 825 -24.10 -5.69 1.96
N MET A 826 -24.73 -4.54 1.71
CA MET A 826 -24.34 -3.64 0.64
C MET A 826 -24.18 -2.21 1.15
N CYS A 827 -23.26 -1.46 0.53
CA CYS A 827 -23.22 -0.01 0.72
C CYS A 827 -24.40 0.67 0.03
N VAL A 828 -24.71 1.87 0.51
CA VAL A 828 -25.81 2.69 0.00
C VAL A 828 -25.65 2.87 -1.51
N ASP A 829 -24.46 3.20 -1.99
CA ASP A 829 -24.20 3.41 -3.42
C ASP A 829 -24.46 2.15 -4.26
N CYS A 830 -24.08 0.98 -3.75
CA CYS A 830 -24.35 -0.28 -4.44
C CYS A 830 -25.84 -0.64 -4.41
N LEU A 831 -26.54 -0.37 -3.30
CA LEU A 831 -27.99 -0.59 -3.22
C LEU A 831 -28.74 0.32 -4.17
N VAL A 832 -28.39 1.61 -4.18
CA VAL A 832 -28.97 2.62 -5.07
C VAL A 832 -28.66 2.25 -6.52
N GLY A 833 -27.39 2.02 -6.85
CA GLY A 833 -26.99 1.67 -8.22
C GLY A 833 -27.58 0.37 -8.74
N TRP A 834 -27.87 -0.61 -7.87
CA TRP A 834 -28.53 -1.86 -8.28
C TRP A 834 -30.05 -1.68 -8.42
N TYR A 835 -30.73 -1.15 -7.40
CA TYR A 835 -32.20 -1.11 -7.38
C TYR A 835 -32.81 0.09 -8.10
N ARG A 836 -32.07 1.18 -8.34
CA ARG A 836 -32.52 2.32 -9.17
C ARG A 836 -32.11 2.23 -10.63
N HIS A 837 -31.62 1.07 -11.06
CA HIS A 837 -31.16 0.88 -12.43
C HIS A 837 -32.25 1.09 -13.49
N ASN A 838 -33.51 0.76 -13.17
CA ASN A 838 -34.64 0.98 -14.09
C ASN A 838 -35.20 2.40 -13.94
N SER A 839 -35.34 3.11 -15.07
CA SER A 839 -35.91 4.45 -15.17
C SER A 839 -37.04 4.53 -16.21
N ALA A 840 -37.89 5.54 -16.10
CA ALA A 840 -38.87 5.86 -17.14
C ALA A 840 -38.16 6.11 -18.49
N GLY A 841 -38.85 5.75 -19.58
CA GLY A 841 -38.35 5.90 -20.95
C GLY A 841 -37.31 4.87 -21.38
N SER A 842 -37.10 3.81 -20.60
CA SER A 842 -36.05 2.82 -20.85
C SER A 842 -36.53 1.39 -20.78
N VAL A 843 -35.74 0.47 -21.35
CA VAL A 843 -35.97 -0.98 -21.25
C VAL A 843 -35.89 -1.42 -19.79
N ILE A 844 -36.86 -2.22 -19.36
CA ILE A 844 -36.92 -2.75 -18.00
C ILE A 844 -35.97 -3.95 -17.91
N ASN A 845 -34.87 -3.78 -17.17
CA ASN A 845 -34.03 -4.90 -16.76
C ASN A 845 -34.73 -5.65 -15.61
N THR A 846 -35.20 -6.87 -15.90
CA THR A 846 -35.91 -7.70 -14.92
C THR A 846 -34.98 -8.37 -13.90
N ALA A 847 -33.69 -8.53 -14.21
CA ALA A 847 -32.71 -9.17 -13.32
C ALA A 847 -32.34 -8.30 -12.11
N VAL A 848 -32.29 -6.98 -12.29
CA VAL A 848 -31.99 -6.01 -11.20
C VAL A 848 -33.17 -5.77 -10.26
N LEU A 849 -34.36 -6.30 -10.58
CA LEU A 849 -35.52 -6.27 -9.69
C LEU A 849 -35.34 -7.20 -8.48
N GLY A 850 -34.54 -8.25 -8.65
CA GLY A 850 -34.18 -9.22 -7.61
C GLY A 850 -32.88 -8.85 -6.87
N CYS A 851 -32.63 -9.55 -5.77
CA CYS A 851 -31.36 -9.48 -5.06
C CYS A 851 -30.20 -10.01 -5.93
N PRO A 852 -29.04 -9.31 -6.01
CA PRO A 852 -27.89 -9.77 -6.79
C PRO A 852 -27.34 -11.13 -6.33
N PHE A 853 -27.56 -11.48 -5.05
CA PHE A 853 -27.00 -12.68 -4.44
C PHE A 853 -28.01 -13.84 -4.42
N CYS A 854 -29.16 -13.64 -3.75
CA CYS A 854 -30.15 -14.70 -3.58
C CYS A 854 -31.23 -14.76 -4.67
N ARG A 855 -31.22 -13.83 -5.63
CA ARG A 855 -32.17 -13.72 -6.76
C ARG A 855 -33.64 -13.49 -6.37
N ARG A 856 -33.99 -13.55 -5.09
CA ARG A 856 -35.34 -13.25 -4.58
C ARG A 856 -35.61 -11.74 -4.57
N TYR A 857 -36.89 -11.38 -4.69
CA TYR A 857 -37.32 -9.98 -4.57
C TYR A 857 -37.11 -9.43 -3.15
N PRO A 858 -36.62 -8.19 -3.02
CA PRO A 858 -36.42 -7.55 -1.73
C PRO A 858 -37.73 -7.35 -0.96
N THR A 859 -37.62 -7.06 0.34
CA THR A 859 -38.78 -6.75 1.20
C THR A 859 -39.37 -5.38 0.85
N LEU A 860 -40.68 -5.21 1.12
CA LEU A 860 -41.40 -3.96 0.83
C LEU A 860 -40.74 -2.70 1.42
N PRO A 861 -40.21 -2.70 2.66
CA PRO A 861 -39.52 -1.52 3.19
C PRO A 861 -38.27 -1.13 2.39
N LEU A 862 -37.53 -2.11 1.88
CA LEU A 862 -36.34 -1.86 1.08
C LEU A 862 -36.71 -1.35 -0.33
N VAL A 863 -37.77 -1.91 -0.92
CA VAL A 863 -38.35 -1.43 -2.19
C VAL A 863 -38.81 0.02 -2.05
N ALA A 864 -39.59 0.36 -1.02
CA ALA A 864 -40.11 1.72 -0.84
C ALA A 864 -38.99 2.76 -0.71
N LYS A 865 -37.86 2.39 -0.06
CA LYS A 865 -36.75 3.32 0.19
C LYS A 865 -35.80 3.45 -1.01
N TYR A 866 -35.43 2.33 -1.64
CA TYR A 866 -34.36 2.30 -2.64
C TYR A 866 -34.85 2.06 -4.06
N ARG A 867 -36.13 1.72 -4.23
CA ARG A 867 -36.79 1.44 -5.51
C ARG A 867 -38.16 2.17 -5.64
N PRO A 868 -38.29 3.45 -5.23
CA PRO A 868 -39.59 4.13 -5.24
C PRO A 868 -40.15 4.31 -6.65
N SER A 869 -39.28 4.54 -7.63
CA SER A 869 -39.63 4.80 -9.03
C SER A 869 -40.45 3.65 -9.64
N THR A 870 -39.98 2.40 -9.53
CA THR A 870 -40.70 1.27 -10.15
C THR A 870 -41.91 0.77 -9.35
N GLN A 871 -42.15 1.26 -8.13
CA GLN A 871 -43.32 0.86 -7.33
C GLN A 871 -44.62 1.41 -7.93
N GLY A 872 -44.53 2.48 -8.71
CA GLY A 872 -45.65 3.06 -9.47
C GLY A 872 -45.86 2.49 -10.87
N VAL A 873 -44.99 1.57 -11.34
CA VAL A 873 -45.07 1.06 -12.72
C VAL A 873 -46.18 0.02 -12.85
N LYS A 874 -47.23 0.35 -13.62
CA LYS A 874 -48.32 -0.59 -13.94
C LYS A 874 -47.81 -1.74 -14.80
N ASP A 875 -48.41 -2.92 -14.63
CA ASP A 875 -48.13 -4.14 -15.40
C ASP A 875 -46.68 -4.68 -15.31
N LEU A 876 -45.91 -4.24 -14.32
CA LEU A 876 -44.54 -4.72 -14.09
C LEU A 876 -44.48 -6.23 -13.78
N ALA A 877 -45.54 -6.79 -13.18
CA ALA A 877 -45.65 -8.23 -12.93
C ALA A 877 -45.72 -9.04 -14.24
N GLU A 878 -46.30 -8.48 -15.29
CA GLU A 878 -46.35 -9.11 -16.61
C GLU A 878 -44.95 -9.13 -17.24
N ALA A 879 -44.25 -8.00 -17.16
CA ALA A 879 -42.86 -7.90 -17.62
C ALA A 879 -41.92 -8.91 -16.96
N VAL A 880 -42.15 -9.23 -15.69
CA VAL A 880 -41.40 -10.29 -14.97
C VAL A 880 -41.79 -11.67 -15.47
N ARG A 881 -43.08 -11.97 -15.59
CA ARG A 881 -43.59 -13.29 -15.97
C ARG A 881 -43.19 -13.66 -17.40
N ASP A 882 -43.22 -12.70 -18.30
CA ASP A 882 -42.99 -12.91 -19.73
C ASP A 882 -41.57 -12.50 -20.16
N ASN A 883 -40.66 -12.32 -19.20
CA ASN A 883 -39.29 -11.86 -19.44
C ASN A 883 -38.50 -12.75 -20.40
N GLY A 884 -38.80 -14.05 -20.50
CA GLY A 884 -38.14 -14.96 -21.43
C GLY A 884 -38.56 -14.78 -22.89
N LYS A 885 -39.70 -14.11 -23.14
CA LYS A 885 -40.35 -14.02 -24.45
C LYS A 885 -40.34 -12.61 -25.03
N PHE A 886 -40.56 -11.60 -24.20
CA PHE A 886 -40.73 -10.22 -24.63
C PHE A 886 -39.77 -9.26 -23.92
N ILE A 887 -39.43 -8.18 -24.61
CA ILE A 887 -38.73 -7.03 -24.04
C ILE A 887 -39.78 -6.00 -23.67
N TYR A 888 -39.76 -5.57 -22.41
CA TYR A 888 -40.64 -4.53 -21.89
C TYR A 888 -39.86 -3.23 -21.69
N ALA A 889 -40.51 -2.09 -21.94
CA ALA A 889 -40.01 -0.77 -21.59
C ALA A 889 -41.01 -0.04 -20.69
N TRP A 890 -40.49 0.88 -19.89
CA TRP A 890 -41.29 1.78 -19.06
C TRP A 890 -41.62 3.03 -19.87
N CYS A 891 -42.90 3.23 -20.21
CA CYS A 891 -43.37 4.44 -20.90
C CYS A 891 -43.26 5.70 -20.01
N CYS A 892 -42.69 6.79 -20.54
CA CYS A 892 -42.61 8.08 -19.84
C CYS A 892 -43.97 8.72 -19.51
N GLU A 893 -44.99 8.44 -20.31
CA GLU A 893 -46.27 9.18 -20.22
C GLU A 893 -47.31 8.49 -19.32
N CYS A 894 -47.43 7.16 -19.44
CA CYS A 894 -48.48 6.42 -18.73
C CYS A 894 -47.96 5.56 -17.57
N ASP A 895 -46.67 5.63 -17.26
CA ASP A 895 -46.01 4.85 -16.21
C ASP A 895 -46.35 3.35 -16.22
N THR A 896 -46.51 2.79 -17.43
CA THR A 896 -46.88 1.38 -17.62
C THR A 896 -45.76 0.63 -18.32
N ALA A 897 -45.49 -0.60 -17.87
CA ALA A 897 -44.61 -1.53 -18.55
C ALA A 897 -45.30 -2.05 -19.82
N LYS A 898 -44.73 -1.77 -20.99
CA LYS A 898 -45.32 -2.14 -22.27
C LYS A 898 -44.34 -2.97 -23.08
N VAL A 899 -44.87 -3.95 -23.81
CA VAL A 899 -44.10 -4.78 -24.74
C VAL A 899 -43.58 -3.90 -25.86
N VAL A 900 -42.26 -3.92 -26.08
CA VAL A 900 -41.61 -3.27 -27.22
C VAL A 900 -41.49 -4.25 -28.37
N MET A 901 -40.99 -5.46 -28.09
CA MET A 901 -40.80 -6.49 -29.11
C MET A 901 -40.60 -7.87 -28.49
N LYS A 902 -40.63 -8.91 -29.34
CA LYS A 902 -40.23 -10.28 -28.97
C LYS A 902 -38.71 -10.36 -28.84
N ARG A 903 -38.22 -11.09 -27.84
CA ARG A 903 -36.77 -11.29 -27.63
C ARG A 903 -36.13 -12.06 -28.78
N SER A 904 -36.86 -12.96 -29.44
CA SER A 904 -36.40 -13.70 -30.63
C SER A 904 -35.98 -12.80 -31.80
N CYS A 905 -36.38 -11.53 -31.80
CA CYS A 905 -36.02 -10.57 -32.85
C CYS A 905 -34.68 -9.85 -32.59
N MET A 906 -34.05 -10.04 -31.41
CA MET A 906 -32.78 -9.37 -31.05
C MET A 906 -31.56 -10.13 -31.55
N ARG A 907 -30.55 -9.40 -32.04
CA ARG A 907 -29.26 -9.93 -32.53
C ARG A 907 -28.13 -9.82 -31.50
N GLY A 908 -28.41 -10.13 -30.23
CA GLY A 908 -27.39 -10.27 -29.19
C GLY A 908 -27.03 -9.01 -28.38
N GLU A 909 -27.20 -7.80 -28.92
CA GLU A 909 -26.93 -6.56 -28.14
C GLU A 909 -28.14 -6.11 -27.29
N PRO A 910 -27.95 -5.42 -26.15
CA PRO A 910 -29.06 -4.82 -25.42
C PRO A 910 -29.77 -3.74 -26.25
N LEU A 911 -31.11 -3.73 -26.22
CA LEU A 911 -31.88 -2.64 -26.81
C LEU A 911 -31.76 -1.40 -25.91
N GLU A 912 -31.20 -0.31 -26.44
CA GLU A 912 -31.12 0.96 -25.72
C GLU A 912 -32.29 1.87 -26.12
N LEU A 913 -33.08 2.25 -25.11
CA LEU A 913 -34.17 3.21 -25.25
C LEU A 913 -33.95 4.38 -24.28
N THR A 914 -34.19 5.58 -24.80
CA THR A 914 -34.16 6.86 -24.08
C THR A 914 -35.45 7.61 -24.35
N ASP A 915 -36.07 8.14 -23.29
CA ASP A 915 -37.33 8.91 -23.35
C ASP A 915 -38.45 8.21 -24.13
N TRP A 916 -38.49 6.88 -24.05
CA TRP A 916 -39.45 6.07 -24.80
C TRP A 916 -40.89 6.27 -24.34
N VAL A 917 -41.78 6.41 -25.33
CA VAL A 917 -43.22 6.53 -25.16
C VAL A 917 -43.89 5.42 -25.95
N CYS A 918 -44.88 4.76 -25.35
CA CYS A 918 -45.63 3.70 -26.02
C CYS A 918 -46.52 4.24 -27.14
N ASP A 919 -46.81 3.39 -28.13
CA ASP A 919 -47.60 3.77 -29.32
C ASP A 919 -48.95 4.37 -28.94
N GLN A 920 -49.62 3.84 -27.91
CA GLN A 920 -50.89 4.36 -27.39
C GLN A 920 -50.77 5.82 -26.93
N CYS A 921 -49.74 6.15 -26.16
CA CYS A 921 -49.50 7.52 -25.70
C CYS A 921 -49.06 8.43 -26.85
N HIS A 922 -48.29 7.90 -27.80
CA HIS A 922 -47.85 8.65 -28.97
C HIS A 922 -49.02 8.98 -29.93
N GLU A 923 -49.99 8.07 -30.08
CA GLU A 923 -51.23 8.30 -30.82
C GLU A 923 -52.11 9.37 -30.16
N VAL A 924 -52.27 9.30 -28.83
CA VAL A 924 -53.02 10.31 -28.06
C VAL A 924 -52.37 11.70 -28.21
N MET A 925 -51.06 11.79 -28.08
CA MET A 925 -50.32 13.05 -28.27
C MET A 925 -50.45 13.59 -29.70
N LYS A 926 -50.50 12.71 -30.72
CA LYS A 926 -50.74 13.12 -32.11
C LYS A 926 -52.17 13.62 -32.34
N SER A 927 -53.18 13.00 -31.72
CA SER A 927 -54.57 13.46 -31.80
C SER A 927 -54.76 14.83 -31.12
N GLU A 928 -54.21 15.03 -29.92
CA GLU A 928 -54.32 16.29 -29.18
C GLU A 928 -53.46 17.42 -29.80
N GLY A 929 -52.29 17.07 -30.36
CA GLY A 929 -51.46 17.99 -31.14
C GLY A 929 -52.09 18.41 -32.48
N GLY A 930 -52.91 17.54 -33.08
CA GLY A 930 -53.75 17.84 -34.25
C GLY A 930 -54.90 18.80 -33.92
N GLU A 931 -55.53 18.66 -32.76
CA GLU A 931 -56.56 19.56 -32.26
C GLU A 931 -56.02 20.98 -32.01
N ARG A 932 -54.81 21.09 -31.44
CA ARG A 932 -54.12 22.39 -31.23
C ARG A 932 -53.66 23.06 -32.53
N ARG A 933 -53.32 22.29 -33.58
CA ARG A 933 -53.01 22.84 -34.92
C ARG A 933 -54.27 23.21 -35.72
N ARG A 934 -55.40 22.51 -35.54
CA ARG A 934 -56.68 22.90 -36.16
C ARG A 934 -57.26 24.19 -35.58
N ARG A 935 -56.99 24.53 -34.31
CA ARG A 935 -57.35 25.83 -33.70
C ARG A 935 -56.43 27.00 -34.08
N ARG A 936 -55.39 26.77 -34.92
CA ARG A 936 -54.43 27.79 -35.39
C ARG A 936 -54.37 27.90 -36.92
N ARG A 937 -55.46 27.62 -37.63
CA ARG A 937 -55.66 28.16 -38.99
C ARG A 937 -56.50 29.43 -38.86
N PRO A 938 -55.98 30.61 -39.24
CA PRO A 938 -56.78 31.82 -39.33
C PRO A 938 -57.70 31.73 -40.56
N ASP A 939 -58.92 32.25 -40.43
CA ASP A 939 -59.56 32.99 -41.52
C ASP A 939 -58.70 34.23 -41.85
#